data_AF-A0A9X5XBQ0-F1
#
_entry.id   AF-A0A9X5XBQ0-F1
#
_cell.length_a   1.000
_cell.length_b   1.000
_cell.length_c   1.000
_cell.angle_alpha   90.00
_cell.angle_beta   90.00
_cell.angle_gamma   90.00
#
_symmetry.space_group_name_H-M   'P 1'
#
loop_
_entity.id
_entity.type
_entity.pdbx_description
1 polymer ?
#
loop_
_entity_poly.entity_id
_entity_poly.type
_entity_poly.pdbx_seq_one_letter_code
_entity_poly.pdbx_strand_id
1 'polypeptide(L)'
;MTRHAFVRLRLVAASAVLAAGLSPLLPSSTAVADAPQETVVPATLRGTYTSAELYSGSTSGHDGAGQQGVFHTLEGSGLVWTRYADGTSVPVTRPAGILGTWGTGGDVLAYRYEGGRVDLWNAVDGTTRTLQTPSGLTLLTAYSDLAVAYRVVRDENGTAWREMHLLLPEADGGTRDVPVGGVPAGVNLGQPLGGDADGLLFQASKDGQYLSVMVDRRTGQVRDWTPARSKVYLRAKVTAEHVVLFNANEAAVQVFPRSDLSAAPTEVTLSGSGSVNPAQDLAVVGDWLVHRPSAGTAVIAKPIAGGPAVTLMPWSNVYSSAVSDGTAVLIGRTTADDWGVQRIKPGPDGTPAVTQVKALPKPPIKIQGLALEQGRLLVADTGGPGGRRDDYVRTVAVTGTPEFGPRSSFDGTDLNLGTCPATEVGCSQLHGTADGRAAWLTKDTTTSDRIRVAGPAQYSFWERGVPAGGRITDVSGQYLIHTTDTAQTVYKIGNDGNPALTRTPGAAALSGNTLWTPGTTPGTVTAYDLTTKKTTETLAIDAGCAPTELRANGRWLYWSCADGTAGVYDRTAKNSVPVPAGEAELGDGFVVTHDRQAGRLVLTTVADGTPVSRVIGALPDTGISQREVRWTVDESTGNVAYVDDQERVHLVPTGVTQQPLRLLAPVDSASTLVAREIDATPSTLTTLLLSKPAAGWRLTVRSRATGKVVDTRDGGATRGEVKVGWFGTDAKGAFLTNGRYDWTLSVTPADGVGAPVATSGTVALSGAAPATHDYIGGGDSFGDLVTLSSSGTLGFRQGSGKGTFSVNLGTSSGWTTTNKVVPFGDLSGDRCNDVLVRLAGGALRAYKPDCYGTLKPSTAYTSLGTSGWNQYDVLTAPGDISGDGRPDLIARDTATGTVYLYKGTSTGKLSARVKLYASWKTYKKVVGVDDLNGDGIGDLLAQDKTNTLYRYYGTGKGSFGARTKVFAGWGGSYDVVVGAGDITGDGKADLVARDTAGNLYRQNGTGKGSFAARVKIGSGWQGYRRLF
;
A
#
# COMPACT_ATOMS: atom_id res chain seq x y z
N MET A 1 -13.53 -5.26 56.48
CA MET A 1 -14.57 -4.97 55.47
C MET A 1 -14.25 -5.78 54.22
N THR A 2 -15.09 -6.79 53.99
CA THR A 2 -15.37 -7.57 52.76
C THR A 2 -14.26 -7.83 51.71
N ARG A 3 -13.80 -9.09 51.70
CA ARG A 3 -13.25 -9.86 50.56
C ARG A 3 -14.40 -10.53 49.78
N HIS A 4 -14.17 -10.85 48.49
CA HIS A 4 -14.58 -12.04 47.67
C HIS A 4 -14.43 -11.65 46.17
N ALA A 5 -13.63 -12.27 45.29
CA ALA A 5 -13.48 -13.66 44.80
C ALA A 5 -14.67 -14.19 43.97
N PHE A 6 -14.52 -14.27 42.64
CA PHE A 6 -15.27 -15.12 41.69
C PHE A 6 -14.34 -15.39 40.47
N VAL A 7 -13.76 -16.59 40.26
CA VAL A 7 -14.29 -17.90 39.80
C VAL A 7 -14.74 -17.91 38.33
N ARG A 8 -14.02 -18.74 37.56
CA ARG A 8 -14.24 -19.14 36.16
C ARG A 8 -15.54 -19.95 36.02
N LEU A 9 -16.29 -19.74 34.95
CA LEU A 9 -17.30 -20.69 34.46
C LEU A 9 -16.96 -21.13 33.04
N ARG A 10 -16.65 -22.42 32.88
CA ARG A 10 -16.70 -23.15 31.61
C ARG A 10 -18.14 -23.66 31.45
N LEU A 11 -18.81 -23.36 30.34
CA LEU A 11 -20.03 -24.06 29.95
C LEU A 11 -19.65 -25.22 29.00
N VAL A 12 -19.90 -26.43 29.47
CA VAL A 12 -20.09 -27.64 28.65
C VAL A 12 -21.60 -27.85 28.62
N ALA A 13 -22.20 -27.91 27.44
CA ALA A 13 -23.57 -28.38 27.27
C ALA A 13 -23.55 -29.54 26.28
N ALA A 14 -23.76 -30.75 26.82
CA ALA A 14 -24.14 -31.94 26.08
C ALA A 14 -25.62 -32.22 26.34
N SER A 15 -26.39 -32.52 25.30
CA SER A 15 -27.73 -33.13 25.32
C SER A 15 -28.10 -33.47 23.88
N ALA A 16 -28.85 -34.49 23.52
CA ALA A 16 -29.15 -35.82 24.03
C ALA A 16 -29.83 -36.52 22.83
N VAL A 17 -29.55 -37.81 22.67
CA VAL A 17 -30.04 -38.66 21.57
C VAL A 17 -31.54 -38.93 21.75
N LEU A 18 -32.30 -38.85 20.65
CA LEU A 18 -33.55 -39.60 20.48
C LEU A 18 -33.54 -40.26 19.09
N ALA A 19 -33.61 -41.58 19.09
CA ALA A 19 -33.71 -42.43 17.91
C ALA A 19 -35.13 -43.01 17.81
N ALA A 20 -35.76 -42.91 16.64
CA ALA A 20 -36.63 -43.94 16.05
C ALA A 20 -37.23 -43.44 14.73
N GLY A 21 -37.08 -44.22 13.65
CA GLY A 21 -37.80 -44.02 12.38
C GLY A 21 -37.01 -44.42 11.14
N LEU A 22 -36.77 -45.71 10.93
CA LEU A 22 -36.24 -46.26 9.68
C LEU A 22 -37.37 -46.47 8.66
N SER A 23 -37.25 -45.84 7.49
CA SER A 23 -37.79 -46.32 6.20
C SER A 23 -36.93 -45.77 5.07
N PRO A 24 -36.57 -46.57 4.05
CA PRO A 24 -35.58 -46.19 3.05
C PRO A 24 -36.23 -45.33 1.96
N LEU A 25 -35.88 -44.06 1.89
CA LEU A 25 -36.14 -43.23 0.70
C LEU A 25 -34.96 -43.39 -0.27
N LEU A 26 -35.29 -43.89 -1.45
CA LEU A 26 -34.45 -43.97 -2.64
C LEU A 26 -33.73 -42.62 -2.91
N PRO A 27 -32.54 -42.62 -3.54
CA PRO A 27 -31.79 -41.40 -3.82
C PRO A 27 -32.54 -40.57 -4.86
N SER A 28 -33.29 -39.58 -4.41
CA SER A 28 -33.77 -38.49 -5.26
C SER A 28 -32.57 -37.64 -5.65
N SER A 29 -32.23 -37.69 -6.94
CA SER A 29 -31.56 -36.68 -7.75
C SER A 29 -30.60 -35.74 -7.01
N THR A 30 -29.31 -35.93 -7.29
CA THR A 30 -28.23 -34.93 -7.17
C THR A 30 -28.75 -33.49 -7.10
N ALA A 31 -28.78 -32.94 -5.88
CA ALA A 31 -28.79 -31.49 -5.72
C ALA A 31 -27.49 -30.99 -6.35
N VAL A 32 -27.62 -30.23 -7.43
CA VAL A 32 -26.54 -29.42 -7.99
C VAL A 32 -26.07 -28.53 -6.83
N ALA A 33 -24.82 -28.69 -6.38
CA ALA A 33 -24.26 -27.78 -5.40
C ALA A 33 -24.40 -26.36 -5.94
N ASP A 34 -25.03 -25.47 -5.17
CA ASP A 34 -25.19 -24.06 -5.54
C ASP A 34 -23.83 -23.51 -5.98
N ALA A 35 -23.80 -22.88 -7.15
CA ALA A 35 -22.58 -22.24 -7.65
C ALA A 35 -22.11 -21.22 -6.57
N PRO A 36 -20.84 -21.27 -6.15
CA PRO A 36 -20.35 -20.36 -5.13
C PRO A 36 -20.54 -18.91 -5.60
N GLN A 37 -21.15 -18.10 -4.73
CA GLN A 37 -21.67 -16.78 -5.07
C GLN A 37 -20.53 -15.81 -5.41
N GLU A 38 -20.67 -15.09 -6.53
CA GLU A 38 -19.80 -13.97 -6.90
C GLU A 38 -20.03 -12.77 -5.97
N THR A 39 -18.98 -11.97 -5.76
CA THR A 39 -19.07 -10.72 -5.01
C THR A 39 -18.66 -9.53 -5.88
N VAL A 40 -19.46 -8.46 -5.86
CA VAL A 40 -19.24 -7.26 -6.69
C VAL A 40 -18.72 -6.11 -5.83
N VAL A 41 -17.52 -5.64 -6.13
CA VAL A 41 -16.95 -4.41 -5.59
C VAL A 41 -17.56 -3.23 -6.36
N PRO A 42 -18.26 -2.29 -5.69
CA PRO A 42 -18.85 -1.14 -6.35
C PRO A 42 -17.82 -0.26 -7.04
N ALA A 43 -18.23 0.39 -8.12
CA ALA A 43 -17.40 1.36 -8.83
C ALA A 43 -17.04 2.54 -7.92
N THR A 44 -15.79 3.00 -8.01
CA THR A 44 -15.36 4.21 -7.31
C THR A 44 -15.83 5.42 -8.11
N LEU A 45 -16.51 6.38 -7.48
CA LEU A 45 -17.01 7.59 -8.16
C LEU A 45 -16.01 8.74 -8.09
N ARG A 46 -15.97 9.60 -9.12
CA ARG A 46 -15.17 10.84 -9.09
C ARG A 46 -15.59 11.75 -7.94
N GLY A 47 -14.65 12.56 -7.45
CA GLY A 47 -14.95 13.63 -6.50
C GLY A 47 -15.90 14.70 -7.07
N THR A 48 -15.85 14.92 -8.38
CA THR A 48 -16.65 15.91 -9.12
C THR A 48 -17.82 15.26 -9.86
N TYR A 49 -18.94 15.99 -9.93
CA TYR A 49 -20.11 15.61 -10.73
C TYR A 49 -19.80 15.71 -12.23
N THR A 50 -20.66 15.11 -13.06
CA THR A 50 -20.62 15.32 -14.51
C THR A 50 -20.73 16.82 -14.81
N SER A 51 -19.76 17.34 -15.54
CA SER A 51 -19.66 18.78 -15.83
C SER A 51 -20.63 19.20 -16.92
N ALA A 52 -21.23 20.38 -16.73
CA ALA A 52 -22.10 21.02 -17.70
C ALA A 52 -22.11 22.54 -17.46
N GLU A 53 -22.25 23.33 -18.53
CA GLU A 53 -22.30 24.79 -18.48
C GLU A 53 -23.34 25.34 -19.45
N LEU A 54 -24.20 26.26 -19.00
CA LEU A 54 -25.24 26.82 -19.84
C LEU A 54 -24.66 27.57 -21.04
N TYR A 55 -25.21 27.30 -22.22
CA TYR A 55 -24.78 27.94 -23.44
C TYR A 55 -25.39 29.34 -23.53
N SER A 56 -24.56 30.36 -23.74
CA SER A 56 -24.99 31.76 -23.75
C SER A 56 -25.73 32.15 -22.46
N GLY A 57 -24.97 32.24 -21.35
CA GLY A 57 -25.35 33.01 -20.15
C GLY A 57 -25.36 34.52 -20.44
N SER A 58 -26.08 34.92 -21.48
CA SER A 58 -26.06 36.28 -22.01
C SER A 58 -27.00 37.15 -21.21
N THR A 59 -26.43 38.21 -20.68
CA THR A 59 -27.15 39.24 -19.95
C THR A 59 -27.95 40.18 -20.84
N SER A 60 -27.88 40.04 -22.16
CA SER A 60 -28.49 40.93 -23.16
C SER A 60 -29.74 40.32 -23.81
N GLY A 61 -30.41 39.37 -23.13
CA GLY A 61 -31.68 38.78 -23.57
C GLY A 61 -31.57 37.65 -24.61
N HIS A 62 -30.36 37.30 -25.03
CA HIS A 62 -30.06 36.20 -25.97
C HIS A 62 -29.70 34.89 -25.23
N ASP A 63 -30.49 34.50 -24.25
CA ASP A 63 -30.22 33.29 -23.47
C ASP A 63 -30.28 32.03 -24.34
N GLY A 64 -29.52 31.00 -23.99
CA GLY A 64 -29.61 29.69 -24.63
C GLY A 64 -30.79 28.84 -24.14
N ALA A 65 -31.86 29.43 -23.62
CA ALA A 65 -33.01 28.68 -23.12
C ALA A 65 -34.30 29.12 -23.80
N GLY A 66 -35.09 28.12 -24.21
CA GLY A 66 -36.44 28.30 -24.72
C GLY A 66 -37.48 27.69 -23.79
N GLN A 67 -38.73 27.61 -24.27
CA GLN A 67 -39.85 27.13 -23.48
C GLN A 67 -39.82 25.59 -23.31
N GLN A 68 -39.17 24.88 -24.23
CA GLN A 68 -39.16 23.43 -24.26
C GLN A 68 -37.82 22.81 -23.83
N GLY A 69 -36.72 23.55 -23.89
CA GLY A 69 -35.41 23.08 -23.45
C GLY A 69 -34.34 24.16 -23.39
N VAL A 70 -33.13 23.72 -23.06
CA VAL A 70 -31.97 24.58 -22.81
C VAL A 70 -30.73 24.06 -23.52
N PHE A 71 -30.00 24.96 -24.17
CA PHE A 71 -28.68 24.70 -24.72
C PHE A 71 -27.62 24.78 -23.62
N HIS A 72 -26.76 23.78 -23.54
CA HIS A 72 -25.64 23.76 -22.60
C HIS A 72 -24.53 22.83 -23.10
N THR A 73 -23.30 23.04 -22.65
CA THR A 73 -22.25 22.05 -22.82
C THR A 73 -22.47 20.90 -21.83
N LEU A 74 -22.14 19.69 -22.26
CA LEU A 74 -22.22 18.48 -21.46
C LEU A 74 -20.93 17.68 -21.65
N GLU A 75 -20.34 17.25 -20.54
CA GLU A 75 -19.14 16.42 -20.55
C GLU A 75 -19.30 15.20 -21.47
N GLY A 76 -18.29 14.97 -22.32
CA GLY A 76 -18.29 13.86 -23.27
C GLY A 76 -19.22 14.02 -24.48
N SER A 77 -20.13 15.01 -24.49
CA SER A 77 -21.09 15.24 -25.59
C SER A 77 -20.94 16.59 -26.29
N GLY A 78 -20.21 17.55 -25.71
CA GLY A 78 -20.07 18.90 -26.27
C GLY A 78 -21.34 19.72 -26.09
N LEU A 79 -21.68 20.59 -27.05
CA LEU A 79 -22.91 21.40 -26.98
C LEU A 79 -24.14 20.52 -27.27
N VAL A 80 -25.11 20.55 -26.36
CA VAL A 80 -26.38 19.81 -26.44
C VAL A 80 -27.56 20.74 -26.17
N TRP A 81 -28.74 20.35 -26.63
CA TRP A 81 -30.03 20.90 -26.17
C TRP A 81 -30.73 19.87 -25.30
N THR A 82 -31.06 20.21 -24.06
CA THR A 82 -31.75 19.32 -23.13
C THR A 82 -33.21 19.72 -23.00
N ARG A 83 -34.10 18.79 -23.34
CA ARG A 83 -35.56 18.95 -23.27
C ARG A 83 -36.04 18.90 -21.82
N TYR A 84 -36.92 19.81 -21.43
CA TYR A 84 -37.44 19.88 -20.06
C TYR A 84 -38.40 18.74 -19.70
N ALA A 85 -39.13 18.20 -20.67
CA ALA A 85 -40.18 17.22 -20.42
C ALA A 85 -39.64 15.85 -19.94
N ASP A 86 -38.46 15.46 -20.42
CA ASP A 86 -37.88 14.12 -20.19
C ASP A 86 -36.38 14.14 -19.87
N GLY A 87 -35.71 15.30 -19.89
CA GLY A 87 -34.27 15.42 -19.61
C GLY A 87 -33.37 14.86 -20.72
N THR A 88 -33.93 14.53 -21.88
CA THR A 88 -33.18 14.01 -23.03
C THR A 88 -32.32 15.12 -23.62
N SER A 89 -31.05 14.79 -23.91
CA SER A 89 -30.09 15.71 -24.49
C SER A 89 -29.88 15.36 -25.97
N VAL A 90 -30.09 16.33 -26.85
CA VAL A 90 -29.89 16.23 -28.30
C VAL A 90 -28.57 16.94 -28.66
N PRO A 91 -27.61 16.26 -29.30
CA PRO A 91 -26.36 16.91 -29.74
C PRO A 91 -26.63 18.04 -30.74
N VAL A 92 -25.99 19.20 -30.52
CA VAL A 92 -26.02 20.31 -31.47
C VAL A 92 -24.97 20.07 -32.54
N THR A 93 -25.41 19.80 -33.77
CA THR A 93 -24.50 19.64 -34.91
C THR A 93 -24.04 20.99 -35.41
N ARG A 94 -22.72 21.16 -35.60
CA ARG A 94 -22.15 22.40 -36.15
C ARG A 94 -22.10 22.32 -37.68
N PRO A 95 -22.85 23.14 -38.43
CA PRO A 95 -22.79 23.16 -39.89
C PRO A 95 -21.44 23.69 -40.39
N ALA A 96 -21.01 23.25 -41.58
CA ALA A 96 -19.81 23.75 -42.23
C ALA A 96 -20.01 25.20 -42.72
N GLY A 97 -18.95 26.03 -42.68
CA GLY A 97 -18.97 27.38 -43.24
C GLY A 97 -19.61 28.47 -42.36
N ILE A 98 -20.01 28.14 -41.13
CA ILE A 98 -20.54 29.15 -40.19
C ILE A 98 -19.42 30.07 -39.67
N LEU A 99 -19.73 31.36 -39.57
CA LEU A 99 -18.89 32.38 -38.90
C LEU A 99 -19.08 32.35 -37.38
N GLY A 100 -20.23 31.89 -36.89
CA GLY A 100 -20.52 31.80 -35.47
C GLY A 100 -21.97 31.41 -35.17
N THR A 101 -22.27 31.22 -33.90
CA THR A 101 -23.59 30.90 -33.36
C THR A 101 -24.06 31.95 -32.37
N TRP A 102 -25.37 32.23 -32.37
CA TRP A 102 -26.04 33.06 -31.36
C TRP A 102 -27.13 32.25 -30.66
N GLY A 103 -27.18 32.34 -29.33
CA GLY A 103 -28.40 32.04 -28.59
C GLY A 103 -29.49 33.05 -28.97
N THR A 104 -30.74 32.62 -28.99
CA THR A 104 -31.84 33.46 -29.50
C THR A 104 -32.90 33.76 -28.43
N GLY A 105 -32.71 33.36 -27.17
CA GLY A 105 -33.74 33.46 -26.13
C GLY A 105 -34.93 32.51 -26.35
N GLY A 106 -34.72 31.43 -27.11
CA GLY A 106 -35.73 30.44 -27.48
C GLY A 106 -35.13 29.05 -27.69
N ASP A 107 -35.93 28.10 -28.17
CA ASP A 107 -35.48 26.73 -28.49
C ASP A 107 -34.73 26.64 -29.83
N VAL A 108 -34.23 27.78 -30.31
CA VAL A 108 -33.60 27.96 -31.62
C VAL A 108 -32.16 28.41 -31.42
N LEU A 109 -31.26 27.92 -32.28
CA LEU A 109 -29.90 28.41 -32.40
C LEU A 109 -29.72 29.08 -33.76
N ALA A 110 -29.17 30.29 -33.78
CA ALA A 110 -28.91 31.01 -35.02
C ALA A 110 -27.47 30.79 -35.49
N TYR A 111 -27.30 30.15 -36.65
CA TYR A 111 -26.03 30.00 -37.33
C TYR A 111 -25.83 31.13 -38.33
N ARG A 112 -24.67 31.79 -38.29
CA ARG A 112 -24.35 32.91 -39.18
C ARG A 112 -23.36 32.50 -40.24
N TYR A 113 -23.52 33.03 -41.43
CA TYR A 113 -22.63 32.80 -42.55
C TYR A 113 -22.16 34.12 -43.15
N GLU A 114 -21.18 34.04 -44.05
CA GLU A 114 -20.81 35.17 -44.91
C GLU A 114 -21.99 35.60 -45.78
N GLY A 115 -21.94 36.85 -46.28
CA GLY A 115 -22.98 37.39 -47.16
C GLY A 115 -24.32 37.67 -46.49
N GLY A 116 -24.42 37.60 -45.16
CA GLY A 116 -25.63 38.00 -44.42
C GLY A 116 -26.70 36.91 -44.29
N ARG A 117 -26.38 35.65 -44.59
CA ARG A 117 -27.27 34.51 -44.34
C ARG A 117 -27.29 34.13 -42.85
N VAL A 118 -28.47 33.82 -42.33
CA VAL A 118 -28.69 33.29 -40.98
C VAL A 118 -29.58 32.06 -41.07
N ASP A 119 -29.14 30.92 -40.53
CA ASP A 119 -29.97 29.73 -40.38
C ASP A 119 -30.46 29.64 -38.94
N LEU A 120 -31.78 29.66 -38.75
CA LEU A 120 -32.46 29.48 -37.47
C LEU A 120 -32.82 28.01 -37.32
N TRP A 121 -32.04 27.27 -36.54
CA TRP A 121 -32.25 25.85 -36.30
C TRP A 121 -33.00 25.59 -35.00
N ASN A 122 -34.16 24.95 -35.09
CA ASN A 122 -35.03 24.61 -33.98
C ASN A 122 -34.65 23.24 -33.41
N ALA A 123 -34.25 23.18 -32.14
CA ALA A 123 -33.85 21.93 -31.50
C ALA A 123 -35.03 21.01 -31.14
N VAL A 124 -36.26 21.54 -31.11
CA VAL A 124 -37.46 20.76 -30.77
C VAL A 124 -37.78 19.74 -31.86
N ASP A 125 -37.78 20.18 -33.12
CA ASP A 125 -38.17 19.38 -34.29
C ASP A 125 -37.02 19.14 -35.27
N GLY A 126 -35.85 19.73 -35.03
CA GLY A 126 -34.67 19.62 -35.88
C GLY A 126 -34.73 20.43 -37.17
N THR A 127 -35.77 21.23 -37.38
CA THR A 127 -35.96 22.00 -38.61
C THR A 127 -35.09 23.24 -38.66
N THR A 128 -34.67 23.65 -39.86
CA THR A 128 -33.91 24.88 -40.09
C THR A 128 -34.69 25.81 -40.99
N ARG A 129 -34.82 27.07 -40.59
CA ARG A 129 -35.36 28.16 -41.43
C ARG A 129 -34.26 29.15 -41.76
N THR A 130 -34.10 29.47 -43.02
CA THR A 130 -33.03 30.36 -43.49
C THR A 130 -33.57 31.76 -43.74
N LEU A 131 -32.77 32.74 -43.32
CA LEU A 131 -32.93 34.16 -43.57
C LEU A 131 -31.77 34.66 -44.40
N GLN A 132 -32.06 35.56 -45.33
CA GLN A 132 -31.06 36.29 -46.08
C GLN A 132 -31.23 37.78 -45.79
N THR A 133 -30.18 38.41 -45.25
CA THR A 133 -30.22 39.86 -44.98
C THR A 133 -30.40 40.62 -46.30
N PRO A 134 -31.47 41.42 -46.46
CA PRO A 134 -31.70 42.22 -47.66
C PRO A 134 -30.55 43.21 -47.95
N SER A 135 -30.34 43.52 -49.24
CA SER A 135 -29.31 44.49 -49.65
C SER A 135 -29.53 45.87 -49.01
N GLY A 136 -28.46 46.47 -48.49
CA GLY A 136 -28.52 47.76 -47.80
C GLY A 136 -28.85 47.68 -46.30
N LEU A 137 -29.21 46.51 -45.78
CA LEU A 137 -29.39 46.27 -44.34
C LEU A 137 -28.13 45.63 -43.72
N THR A 138 -27.85 45.97 -42.47
CA THR A 138 -26.80 45.35 -41.65
C THR A 138 -27.42 44.46 -40.59
N LEU A 139 -27.08 43.17 -40.60
CA LEU A 139 -27.52 42.20 -39.60
C LEU A 139 -27.00 42.57 -38.21
N LEU A 140 -27.89 42.59 -37.22
CA LEU A 140 -27.60 42.99 -35.85
C LEU A 140 -27.54 41.80 -34.90
N THR A 141 -28.62 41.02 -34.83
CA THR A 141 -28.76 39.85 -33.94
C THR A 141 -29.94 38.97 -34.37
N ALA A 142 -30.21 37.88 -33.65
CA ALA A 142 -31.36 37.00 -33.84
C ALA A 142 -32.10 36.72 -32.52
N TYR A 143 -33.42 36.57 -32.60
CA TYR A 143 -34.31 36.24 -31.49
C TYR A 143 -35.34 35.22 -31.93
N SER A 144 -35.45 34.12 -31.20
CA SER A 144 -36.27 32.94 -31.50
C SER A 144 -36.33 32.64 -33.01
N ASP A 145 -37.43 33.04 -33.67
CA ASP A 145 -37.77 32.78 -35.07
C ASP A 145 -37.48 33.95 -36.05
N LEU A 146 -36.75 34.99 -35.64
CA LEU A 146 -36.44 36.15 -36.50
C LEU A 146 -35.01 36.68 -36.32
N ALA A 147 -34.56 37.50 -37.28
CA ALA A 147 -33.36 38.31 -37.16
C ALA A 147 -33.68 39.81 -37.12
N VAL A 148 -32.84 40.60 -36.44
CA VAL A 148 -32.95 42.06 -36.41
C VAL A 148 -31.82 42.63 -37.27
N ALA A 149 -32.15 43.56 -38.16
CA ALA A 149 -31.20 44.28 -38.98
C ALA A 149 -31.49 45.79 -38.92
N TYR A 150 -30.58 46.60 -39.43
CA TYR A 150 -30.79 48.05 -39.50
C TYR A 150 -30.19 48.65 -40.78
N ARG A 151 -30.69 49.81 -41.18
CA ARG A 151 -30.01 50.71 -42.12
C ARG A 151 -29.81 52.08 -41.50
N VAL A 152 -28.80 52.80 -41.97
CA VAL A 152 -28.50 54.16 -41.51
C VAL A 152 -29.22 55.14 -42.43
N VAL A 153 -30.10 55.96 -41.85
CA VAL A 153 -30.81 57.05 -42.54
C VAL A 153 -30.26 58.39 -42.06
N ARG A 154 -30.24 59.40 -42.93
CA ARG A 154 -29.78 60.75 -42.62
C ARG A 154 -30.84 61.78 -42.96
N ASP A 155 -30.98 62.80 -42.14
CA ASP A 155 -31.80 63.98 -42.45
C ASP A 155 -31.03 64.97 -43.35
N GLU A 156 -31.72 66.02 -43.80
CA GLU A 156 -31.17 67.11 -44.62
C GLU A 156 -30.02 67.87 -43.93
N ASN A 157 -29.90 67.76 -42.60
CA ASN A 157 -28.86 68.37 -41.79
C ASN A 157 -27.66 67.43 -41.53
N GLY A 158 -27.69 66.21 -42.06
CA GLY A 158 -26.62 65.21 -41.95
C GLY A 158 -26.66 64.35 -40.68
N THR A 159 -27.66 64.53 -39.80
CA THR A 159 -27.87 63.74 -38.59
C THR A 159 -28.26 62.31 -38.97
N ALA A 160 -27.52 61.31 -38.50
CA ALA A 160 -27.76 59.91 -38.83
C ALA A 160 -28.48 59.16 -37.70
N TRP A 161 -29.46 58.33 -38.03
CA TRP A 161 -30.09 57.38 -37.11
C TRP A 161 -30.23 55.99 -37.74
N ARG A 162 -30.53 55.01 -36.90
CA ARG A 162 -30.79 53.64 -37.33
C ARG A 162 -32.28 53.44 -37.52
N GLU A 163 -32.67 53.10 -38.74
CA GLU A 163 -33.98 52.50 -39.01
C GLU A 163 -33.87 51.00 -38.79
N MET A 164 -34.66 50.45 -37.87
CA MET A 164 -34.63 49.04 -37.48
C MET A 164 -35.59 48.22 -38.34
N HIS A 165 -35.21 46.97 -38.61
CA HIS A 165 -35.92 46.03 -39.46
C HIS A 165 -35.98 44.66 -38.79
N LEU A 166 -37.17 44.05 -38.77
CA LEU A 166 -37.39 42.68 -38.33
C LEU A 166 -37.47 41.77 -39.56
N LEU A 167 -36.56 40.81 -39.64
CA LEU A 167 -36.43 39.88 -40.76
C LEU A 167 -37.03 38.54 -40.35
N LEU A 168 -38.13 38.15 -41.00
CA LEU A 168 -38.82 36.89 -40.73
C LEU A 168 -38.64 35.92 -41.91
N PRO A 169 -38.36 34.62 -41.62
CA PRO A 169 -38.23 33.63 -42.67
C PRO A 169 -39.60 33.25 -43.19
N GLU A 170 -39.75 33.24 -44.51
CA GLU A 170 -40.98 32.80 -45.18
C GLU A 170 -40.87 31.33 -45.62
N ALA A 171 -42.03 30.68 -45.80
CA ALA A 171 -42.08 29.25 -46.11
C ALA A 171 -41.47 28.89 -47.48
N ASP A 172 -41.37 29.86 -48.39
CA ASP A 172 -40.77 29.72 -49.72
C ASP A 172 -39.24 29.92 -49.72
N GLY A 173 -38.62 30.14 -48.55
CA GLY A 173 -37.20 30.44 -48.39
C GLY A 173 -36.85 31.92 -48.58
N GLY A 174 -37.85 32.78 -48.80
CA GLY A 174 -37.70 34.23 -48.80
C GLY A 174 -37.52 34.82 -47.40
N THR A 175 -37.15 36.10 -47.34
CA THR A 175 -37.09 36.87 -46.09
C THR A 175 -38.04 38.05 -46.17
N ARG A 176 -39.03 38.07 -45.28
CA ARG A 176 -39.92 39.21 -45.11
C ARG A 176 -39.25 40.27 -44.26
N ASP A 177 -39.04 41.45 -44.85
CA ASP A 177 -38.56 42.64 -44.17
C ASP A 177 -39.73 43.45 -43.60
N VAL A 178 -39.74 43.66 -42.29
CA VAL A 178 -40.73 44.46 -41.57
C VAL A 178 -40.02 45.65 -40.90
N PRO A 179 -40.08 46.85 -41.49
CA PRO A 179 -39.53 48.07 -40.87
C PRO A 179 -40.24 48.39 -39.56
N VAL A 180 -39.48 48.84 -38.55
CA VAL A 180 -40.04 49.26 -37.26
C VAL A 180 -40.68 50.64 -37.40
N GLY A 181 -42.00 50.71 -37.21
CA GLY A 181 -42.82 51.90 -37.38
C GLY A 181 -43.47 52.39 -36.08
N GLY A 182 -44.05 53.59 -36.10
CA GLY A 182 -44.70 54.19 -34.92
C GLY A 182 -43.73 54.70 -33.85
N VAL A 183 -42.44 54.86 -34.19
CA VAL A 183 -41.42 55.40 -33.28
C VAL A 183 -41.76 56.88 -32.98
N PRO A 184 -41.85 57.29 -31.70
CA PRO A 184 -42.18 58.67 -31.35
C PRO A 184 -41.16 59.66 -31.92
N ALA A 185 -41.62 60.86 -32.30
CA ALA A 185 -40.75 61.90 -32.86
C ALA A 185 -39.57 62.22 -31.93
N GLY A 186 -38.36 62.25 -32.52
CA GLY A 186 -37.10 62.49 -31.81
C GLY A 186 -36.51 61.27 -31.08
N VAL A 187 -37.17 60.11 -31.12
CA VAL A 187 -36.65 58.86 -30.53
C VAL A 187 -35.81 58.10 -31.56
N ASN A 188 -34.57 57.77 -31.19
CA ASN A 188 -33.68 56.93 -31.96
C ASN A 188 -33.56 55.54 -31.32
N LEU A 189 -33.91 54.48 -32.07
CA LEU A 189 -33.77 53.10 -31.61
C LEU A 189 -32.32 52.62 -31.71
N GLY A 190 -31.91 51.83 -30.73
CA GLY A 190 -30.60 51.20 -30.58
C GLY A 190 -30.67 49.68 -30.59
N GLN A 191 -29.81 49.01 -29.84
CA GLN A 191 -29.79 47.54 -29.80
C GLN A 191 -31.06 46.99 -29.10
N PRO A 192 -31.62 45.86 -29.57
CA PRO A 192 -32.59 45.10 -28.78
C PRO A 192 -31.92 44.55 -27.52
N LEU A 193 -32.58 44.71 -26.37
CA LEU A 193 -32.10 44.33 -25.04
C LEU A 193 -32.65 42.97 -24.56
N GLY A 194 -33.71 42.48 -25.19
CA GLY A 194 -34.40 41.24 -24.87
C GLY A 194 -35.83 41.24 -25.44
N GLY A 195 -36.52 40.10 -25.34
CA GLY A 195 -37.91 40.00 -25.79
C GLY A 195 -38.56 38.69 -25.42
N ASP A 196 -39.85 38.60 -25.73
CA ASP A 196 -40.72 37.45 -25.49
C ASP A 196 -41.40 37.00 -26.81
N ALA A 197 -42.49 36.25 -26.71
CA ALA A 197 -43.25 35.79 -27.87
C ALA A 197 -43.97 36.93 -28.63
N ASP A 198 -44.19 38.07 -27.98
CA ASP A 198 -45.07 39.15 -28.47
C ASP A 198 -44.33 40.44 -28.80
N GLY A 199 -43.16 40.67 -28.20
CA GLY A 199 -42.41 41.90 -28.42
C GLY A 199 -40.92 41.81 -28.20
N LEU A 200 -40.22 42.77 -28.82
CA LEU A 200 -38.79 43.02 -28.64
C LEU A 200 -38.61 44.40 -28.00
N LEU A 201 -37.86 44.44 -26.91
CA LEU A 201 -37.54 45.66 -26.20
C LEU A 201 -36.26 46.26 -26.78
N PHE A 202 -36.36 47.43 -27.40
CA PHE A 202 -35.24 48.18 -27.90
C PHE A 202 -34.75 49.19 -26.87
N GLN A 203 -33.44 49.32 -26.71
CA GLN A 203 -32.86 50.53 -26.15
C GLN A 203 -33.17 51.69 -27.09
N ALA A 204 -33.44 52.87 -26.54
CA ALA A 204 -33.63 54.08 -27.33
C ALA A 204 -33.07 55.32 -26.62
N SER A 205 -32.89 56.39 -27.40
CA SER A 205 -32.49 57.70 -26.87
C SER A 205 -33.32 58.83 -27.47
N LYS A 206 -33.60 59.86 -26.68
CA LYS A 206 -34.28 61.09 -27.08
C LYS A 206 -33.66 62.28 -26.35
N ASP A 207 -33.23 63.31 -27.07
CA ASP A 207 -32.70 64.56 -26.52
C ASP A 207 -31.60 64.37 -25.44
N GLY A 208 -30.72 63.39 -25.62
CA GLY A 208 -29.65 63.06 -24.67
C GLY A 208 -30.08 62.22 -23.44
N GLN A 209 -31.36 61.85 -23.35
CA GLN A 209 -31.90 60.91 -22.36
C GLN A 209 -32.15 59.53 -22.98
N TYR A 210 -32.30 58.52 -22.11
CA TYR A 210 -32.47 57.11 -22.47
C TYR A 210 -33.87 56.62 -22.11
N LEU A 211 -34.45 55.81 -22.98
CA LEU A 211 -35.71 55.12 -22.76
C LEU A 211 -35.63 53.71 -23.36
N SER A 212 -36.64 52.90 -23.12
CA SER A 212 -36.78 51.57 -23.72
C SER A 212 -38.13 51.50 -24.43
N VAL A 213 -38.13 51.00 -25.65
CA VAL A 213 -39.29 50.99 -26.55
C VAL A 213 -39.66 49.55 -26.85
N MET A 214 -40.89 49.16 -26.55
CA MET A 214 -41.41 47.85 -26.86
C MET A 214 -42.01 47.84 -28.26
N VAL A 215 -41.50 46.96 -29.11
CA VAL A 215 -41.95 46.81 -30.49
C VAL A 215 -42.65 45.46 -30.64
N ASP A 216 -43.82 45.47 -31.26
CA ASP A 216 -44.49 44.25 -31.71
C ASP A 216 -43.60 43.51 -32.70
N ARG A 217 -43.21 42.28 -32.36
CA ARG A 217 -42.21 41.56 -33.15
C ARG A 217 -42.74 40.96 -34.45
N ARG A 218 -44.06 41.02 -34.69
CA ARG A 218 -44.71 40.52 -35.90
C ARG A 218 -45.05 41.65 -36.87
N THR A 219 -45.55 42.77 -36.35
CA THR A 219 -46.01 43.93 -37.15
C THR A 219 -44.98 45.05 -37.25
N GLY A 220 -43.94 45.03 -36.42
CA GLY A 220 -42.94 46.10 -36.34
C GLY A 220 -43.46 47.40 -35.71
N GLN A 221 -44.70 47.43 -35.21
CA GLN A 221 -45.26 48.65 -34.62
C GLN A 221 -44.83 48.81 -33.16
N VAL A 222 -44.42 50.03 -32.79
CA VAL A 222 -44.21 50.40 -31.39
C VAL A 222 -45.52 50.25 -30.61
N ARG A 223 -45.46 49.54 -29.48
CA ARG A 223 -46.61 49.32 -28.59
C ARG A 223 -46.61 50.29 -27.42
N ASP A 224 -45.47 50.45 -26.75
CA ASP A 224 -45.33 51.22 -25.52
C ASP A 224 -43.86 51.59 -25.27
N TRP A 225 -43.58 52.53 -24.37
CA TRP A 225 -42.23 52.92 -23.99
C TRP A 225 -42.14 53.46 -22.57
N THR A 226 -40.97 53.30 -21.97
CA THR A 226 -40.70 53.81 -20.63
C THR A 226 -40.48 55.33 -20.60
N PRO A 227 -40.69 56.03 -19.47
CA PRO A 227 -40.28 57.42 -19.31
C PRO A 227 -38.79 57.65 -19.61
N ALA A 228 -38.44 58.82 -20.13
CA ALA A 228 -37.06 59.18 -20.39
C ALA A 228 -36.25 59.29 -19.08
N ARG A 229 -35.03 58.76 -19.08
CA ARG A 229 -34.13 58.68 -17.93
C ARG A 229 -32.76 59.23 -18.28
N SER A 230 -32.08 59.82 -17.29
CA SER A 230 -30.68 60.25 -17.45
C SER A 230 -29.70 59.08 -17.46
N LYS A 231 -30.06 57.94 -16.84
CA LYS A 231 -29.22 56.75 -16.73
C LYS A 231 -29.55 55.72 -17.82
N VAL A 232 -28.50 55.20 -18.46
CA VAL A 232 -28.61 54.10 -19.42
C VAL A 232 -28.59 52.75 -18.74
N TYR A 233 -29.48 51.85 -19.17
CA TYR A 233 -29.44 50.43 -18.84
C TYR A 233 -29.17 49.66 -20.13
N LEU A 234 -28.12 48.84 -20.13
CA LEU A 234 -27.63 48.15 -21.33
C LEU A 234 -28.20 46.73 -21.47
N ARG A 235 -29.04 46.29 -20.52
CA ARG A 235 -29.52 44.92 -20.41
C ARG A 235 -30.96 44.90 -19.93
N ALA A 236 -31.72 43.90 -20.39
CA ALA A 236 -33.08 43.68 -19.93
C ALA A 236 -33.41 42.20 -19.81
N LYS A 237 -34.34 41.87 -18.91
CA LYS A 237 -35.11 40.63 -18.96
C LYS A 237 -36.57 41.00 -19.22
N VAL A 238 -37.18 40.33 -20.20
CA VAL A 238 -38.56 40.59 -20.65
C VAL A 238 -39.36 39.32 -20.44
N THR A 239 -40.49 39.45 -19.76
CA THR A 239 -41.47 38.40 -19.51
C THR A 239 -42.87 38.94 -19.82
N ALA A 240 -43.88 38.07 -19.79
CA ALA A 240 -45.28 38.48 -19.98
C ALA A 240 -45.74 39.55 -18.97
N GLU A 241 -45.17 39.57 -17.75
CA GLU A 241 -45.61 40.45 -16.66
C GLU A 241 -44.65 41.61 -16.38
N HIS A 242 -43.35 41.42 -16.64
CA HIS A 242 -42.32 42.38 -16.23
C HIS A 242 -41.30 42.68 -17.32
N VAL A 243 -40.86 43.94 -17.37
CA VAL A 243 -39.62 44.37 -18.03
C VAL A 243 -38.64 44.83 -16.95
N VAL A 244 -37.53 44.11 -16.82
CA VAL A 244 -36.48 44.41 -15.83
C VAL A 244 -35.26 44.98 -16.54
N LEU A 245 -34.95 46.25 -16.28
CA LEU A 245 -33.77 46.93 -16.81
C LEU A 245 -32.64 46.92 -15.78
N PHE A 246 -31.43 46.57 -16.21
CA PHE A 246 -30.29 46.47 -15.32
C PHE A 246 -28.96 46.71 -16.05
N ASN A 247 -27.91 46.91 -15.26
CA ASN A 247 -26.52 46.82 -15.71
C ASN A 247 -25.85 45.75 -14.87
N ALA A 248 -25.00 44.91 -15.45
CA ALA A 248 -24.37 43.79 -14.70
C ALA A 248 -23.77 44.25 -13.38
N ASN A 249 -23.05 45.37 -13.44
CA ASN A 249 -22.17 45.85 -12.39
C ASN A 249 -22.92 46.58 -11.27
N GLU A 250 -24.24 46.57 -11.27
CA GLU A 250 -25.08 47.32 -10.34
C GLU A 250 -26.05 46.40 -9.60
N ALA A 251 -26.24 46.64 -8.31
CA ALA A 251 -27.18 45.89 -7.48
C ALA A 251 -28.63 46.34 -7.68
N ALA A 252 -28.85 47.61 -8.02
CA ALA A 252 -30.18 48.15 -8.22
C ALA A 252 -30.66 47.87 -9.65
N VAL A 253 -31.84 47.26 -9.77
CA VAL A 253 -32.52 47.03 -11.05
C VAL A 253 -33.87 47.73 -11.07
N GLN A 254 -34.33 48.12 -12.25
CA GLN A 254 -35.61 48.81 -12.46
C GLN A 254 -36.62 47.84 -13.04
N VAL A 255 -37.74 47.64 -12.35
CA VAL A 255 -38.80 46.72 -12.75
C VAL A 255 -40.02 47.51 -13.19
N PHE A 256 -40.38 47.38 -14.46
CA PHE A 256 -41.58 47.98 -15.05
C PHE A 256 -42.66 46.90 -15.25
N PRO A 257 -43.94 47.21 -15.00
CA PRO A 257 -45.03 46.32 -15.39
C PRO A 257 -45.12 46.25 -16.93
N ARG A 258 -45.18 45.05 -17.49
CA ARG A 258 -45.19 44.83 -18.95
C ARG A 258 -46.44 45.39 -19.62
N SER A 259 -47.54 45.52 -18.87
CA SER A 259 -48.83 46.06 -19.31
C SER A 259 -48.87 47.59 -19.42
N ASP A 260 -47.95 48.31 -18.76
CA ASP A 260 -47.86 49.77 -18.78
C ASP A 260 -46.41 50.21 -18.51
N LEU A 261 -45.61 50.32 -19.57
CA LEU A 261 -44.23 50.76 -19.47
C LEU A 261 -44.11 52.24 -19.11
N SER A 262 -45.19 53.03 -19.26
CA SER A 262 -45.20 54.45 -18.92
C SER A 262 -45.22 54.69 -17.39
N ALA A 263 -45.61 53.68 -16.61
CA ALA A 263 -45.62 53.71 -15.15
C ALA A 263 -44.22 53.92 -14.55
N ALA A 264 -44.19 54.43 -13.31
CA ALA A 264 -42.94 54.54 -12.55
C ALA A 264 -42.42 53.13 -12.19
N PRO A 265 -41.11 52.85 -12.38
CA PRO A 265 -40.56 51.55 -12.07
C PRO A 265 -40.46 51.29 -10.57
N THR A 266 -40.56 50.02 -10.19
CA THR A 266 -40.12 49.56 -8.87
C THR A 266 -38.61 49.32 -8.89
N GLU A 267 -37.86 49.99 -8.01
CA GLU A 267 -36.44 49.72 -7.85
C GLU A 267 -36.22 48.58 -6.85
N VAL A 268 -35.48 47.55 -7.27
CA VAL A 268 -35.16 46.40 -6.41
C VAL A 268 -33.64 46.25 -6.29
N THR A 269 -33.12 46.27 -5.07
CA THR A 269 -31.69 46.06 -4.79
C THR A 269 -31.37 44.58 -4.57
N LEU A 270 -30.60 43.95 -5.45
CA LEU A 270 -30.12 42.58 -5.32
C LEU A 270 -29.02 42.48 -4.25
N SER A 271 -28.92 41.34 -3.56
CA SER A 271 -27.87 41.14 -2.56
C SER A 271 -26.50 40.91 -3.22
N GLY A 272 -25.47 41.67 -2.81
CA GLY A 272 -24.09 41.49 -3.24
C GLY A 272 -23.10 42.22 -2.33
N SER A 273 -21.85 41.73 -2.26
CA SER A 273 -20.77 42.39 -1.50
C SER A 273 -19.45 42.31 -2.29
N GLY A 274 -18.68 43.40 -2.32
CA GLY A 274 -17.34 43.43 -2.91
C GLY A 274 -17.29 43.90 -4.37
N SER A 275 -16.26 43.48 -5.09
CA SER A 275 -15.84 43.98 -6.41
C SER A 275 -16.42 43.23 -7.63
N VAL A 276 -17.49 42.44 -7.47
CA VAL A 276 -18.06 41.61 -8.55
C VAL A 276 -19.59 41.75 -8.65
N ASN A 277 -20.10 41.66 -9.87
CA ASN A 277 -21.37 42.16 -10.42
C ASN A 277 -22.65 41.37 -10.01
N PRO A 278 -23.57 41.93 -9.19
CA PRO A 278 -24.72 41.20 -8.62
C PRO A 278 -25.89 40.92 -9.58
N ALA A 279 -25.99 41.63 -10.71
CA ALA A 279 -27.06 41.45 -11.71
C ALA A 279 -26.59 40.64 -12.94
N GLN A 280 -25.44 39.97 -12.86
CA GLN A 280 -24.90 39.17 -13.96
C GLN A 280 -25.71 37.90 -14.24
N ASP A 281 -26.14 37.22 -13.17
CA ASP A 281 -26.93 35.98 -13.23
C ASP A 281 -28.35 36.28 -12.75
N LEU A 282 -29.10 37.08 -13.52
CA LEU A 282 -30.45 37.53 -13.18
C LEU A 282 -31.49 36.93 -14.12
N ALA A 283 -32.57 36.38 -13.55
CA ALA A 283 -33.78 35.96 -14.23
C ALA A 283 -35.03 36.48 -13.49
N VAL A 284 -36.17 36.41 -14.16
CA VAL A 284 -37.47 36.83 -13.60
C VAL A 284 -38.38 35.62 -13.60
N VAL A 285 -38.92 35.27 -12.43
CA VAL A 285 -39.81 34.11 -12.24
C VAL A 285 -41.06 34.56 -11.51
N GLY A 286 -42.17 34.75 -12.24
CA GLY A 286 -43.37 35.40 -11.71
C GLY A 286 -43.05 36.79 -11.16
N ASP A 287 -43.47 37.05 -9.92
CA ASP A 287 -43.22 38.32 -9.20
C ASP A 287 -41.87 38.35 -8.45
N TRP A 288 -40.90 37.52 -8.86
CA TRP A 288 -39.62 37.37 -8.18
C TRP A 288 -38.43 37.58 -9.12
N LEU A 289 -37.42 38.27 -8.60
CA LEU A 289 -36.09 38.33 -9.19
C LEU A 289 -35.26 37.18 -8.65
N VAL A 290 -34.90 36.25 -9.53
CA VAL A 290 -34.03 35.12 -9.19
C VAL A 290 -32.62 35.47 -9.62
N HIS A 291 -31.69 35.47 -8.67
CA HIS A 291 -30.31 35.80 -8.97
C HIS A 291 -29.29 35.02 -8.16
N ARG A 292 -28.06 34.94 -8.68
CA ARG A 292 -26.90 34.42 -7.96
C ARG A 292 -25.99 35.57 -7.53
N PRO A 293 -25.71 35.77 -6.22
CA PRO A 293 -24.72 36.74 -5.79
C PRO A 293 -23.32 36.39 -6.30
N SER A 294 -22.58 37.39 -6.75
CA SER A 294 -21.30 37.25 -7.45
C SER A 294 -20.17 36.57 -6.66
N ALA A 295 -20.20 36.59 -5.33
CA ALA A 295 -19.24 35.93 -4.44
C ALA A 295 -19.74 34.60 -3.85
N GLY A 296 -20.97 34.20 -4.17
CA GLY A 296 -21.64 33.03 -3.57
C GLY A 296 -21.92 31.92 -4.57
N THR A 297 -22.31 30.75 -4.06
CA THR A 297 -22.80 29.61 -4.85
C THR A 297 -24.32 29.48 -4.77
N ALA A 298 -24.97 30.23 -3.88
CA ALA A 298 -26.39 30.12 -3.62
C ALA A 298 -27.21 30.95 -4.62
N VAL A 299 -28.38 30.44 -4.98
CA VAL A 299 -29.36 31.12 -5.82
C VAL A 299 -30.47 31.64 -4.93
N ILE A 300 -30.77 32.92 -5.07
CA ILE A 300 -31.67 33.68 -4.21
C ILE A 300 -32.82 34.23 -5.04
N ALA A 301 -34.05 34.05 -4.55
CA ALA A 301 -35.24 34.71 -5.05
C ALA A 301 -35.58 35.90 -4.16
N LYS A 302 -35.73 37.08 -4.76
CA LYS A 302 -36.18 38.31 -4.08
C LYS A 302 -37.53 38.76 -4.64
N PRO A 303 -38.55 38.99 -3.79
CA PRO A 303 -39.86 39.42 -4.28
C PRO A 303 -39.81 40.88 -4.77
N ILE A 304 -40.41 41.15 -5.91
CA ILE A 304 -40.44 42.48 -6.54
C ILE A 304 -41.21 43.47 -5.66
N ALA A 305 -42.33 43.03 -5.07
CA ALA A 305 -43.16 43.84 -4.16
C ALA A 305 -42.49 44.18 -2.82
N GLY A 306 -41.29 43.65 -2.55
CA GLY A 306 -40.60 43.76 -1.27
C GLY A 306 -40.95 42.62 -0.31
N GLY A 307 -40.04 42.32 0.63
CA GLY A 307 -40.16 41.19 1.56
C GLY A 307 -38.84 40.42 1.72
N PRO A 308 -38.83 39.34 2.54
CA PRO A 308 -37.65 38.52 2.74
C PRO A 308 -37.28 37.74 1.46
N ALA A 309 -35.98 37.63 1.20
CA ALA A 309 -35.48 36.79 0.12
C ALA A 309 -35.44 35.31 0.54
N VAL A 310 -35.56 34.41 -0.43
CA VAL A 310 -35.54 32.95 -0.22
C VAL A 310 -34.35 32.34 -0.95
N THR A 311 -33.59 31.46 -0.29
CA THR A 311 -32.57 30.65 -0.96
C THR A 311 -33.22 29.46 -1.64
N LEU A 312 -33.14 29.41 -2.97
CA LEU A 312 -33.70 28.33 -3.78
C LEU A 312 -32.74 27.15 -3.91
N MET A 313 -31.45 27.44 -4.04
CA MET A 313 -30.39 26.43 -4.17
C MET A 313 -29.18 26.89 -3.36
N PRO A 314 -28.57 26.02 -2.52
CA PRO A 314 -27.33 26.36 -1.82
C PRO A 314 -26.12 26.40 -2.77
N TRP A 315 -26.13 25.65 -3.87
CA TRP A 315 -25.00 25.51 -4.79
C TRP A 315 -25.43 25.47 -6.27
N SER A 316 -24.83 26.33 -7.09
CA SER A 316 -24.94 26.31 -8.55
C SER A 316 -23.62 26.69 -9.24
N ASN A 317 -23.51 26.31 -10.51
CA ASN A 317 -22.55 26.87 -11.46
C ASN A 317 -22.89 28.33 -11.79
N VAL A 318 -21.94 29.02 -12.45
CA VAL A 318 -22.13 30.40 -12.93
C VAL A 318 -23.08 30.40 -14.11
N TYR A 319 -23.71 31.56 -14.35
CA TYR A 319 -24.73 31.76 -15.37
C TYR A 319 -26.09 31.18 -15.03
N SER A 320 -27.10 31.98 -15.35
CA SER A 320 -28.50 31.59 -15.39
C SER A 320 -29.06 31.93 -16.76
N SER A 321 -29.87 31.05 -17.32
CA SER A 321 -30.64 31.37 -18.53
C SER A 321 -32.07 31.71 -18.13
N ALA A 322 -32.53 32.91 -18.50
CA ALA A 322 -33.93 33.27 -18.39
C ALA A 322 -34.70 32.72 -19.59
N VAL A 323 -35.93 32.30 -19.34
CA VAL A 323 -36.84 31.82 -20.37
C VAL A 323 -37.96 32.84 -20.54
N SER A 324 -38.37 33.07 -21.79
CA SER A 324 -39.42 34.04 -22.13
C SER A 324 -40.78 33.75 -21.49
N ASP A 325 -41.03 32.52 -21.02
CA ASP A 325 -42.23 32.13 -20.27
C ASP A 325 -42.19 32.52 -18.78
N GLY A 326 -41.18 33.28 -18.34
CA GLY A 326 -41.02 33.66 -16.94
C GLY A 326 -40.51 32.52 -16.05
N THR A 327 -39.70 31.62 -16.62
CA THR A 327 -38.96 30.60 -15.87
C THR A 327 -37.46 30.80 -16.00
N ALA A 328 -36.67 30.09 -15.19
CA ALA A 328 -35.22 30.17 -15.24
C ALA A 328 -34.58 28.78 -15.22
N VAL A 329 -33.38 28.67 -15.78
CA VAL A 329 -32.59 27.43 -15.78
C VAL A 329 -31.19 27.70 -15.27
N LEU A 330 -30.69 26.82 -14.41
CA LEU A 330 -29.34 26.82 -13.85
C LEU A 330 -28.80 25.39 -13.76
N ILE A 331 -27.49 25.26 -13.58
CA ILE A 331 -26.85 23.98 -13.27
C ILE A 331 -26.46 24.03 -11.79
N GLY A 332 -26.95 23.09 -10.98
CA GLY A 332 -26.79 23.16 -9.53
C GLY A 332 -27.55 22.07 -8.78
N ARG A 333 -27.72 22.27 -7.47
CA ARG A 333 -28.36 21.31 -6.57
C ARG A 333 -29.15 22.01 -5.46
N THR A 334 -30.22 21.38 -5.01
CA THR A 334 -31.01 21.79 -3.83
C THR A 334 -30.55 21.06 -2.56
N THR A 335 -30.01 19.85 -2.72
CA THR A 335 -29.54 18.92 -1.68
C THR A 335 -28.13 18.42 -2.01
N ALA A 336 -27.62 17.42 -1.30
CA ALA A 336 -26.31 16.84 -1.60
C ALA A 336 -26.30 16.05 -2.92
N ASP A 337 -27.40 15.42 -3.31
CA ASP A 337 -27.42 14.34 -4.30
C ASP A 337 -28.08 14.69 -5.64
N ASP A 338 -28.74 15.85 -5.75
CA ASP A 338 -29.50 16.26 -6.93
C ASP A 338 -28.74 17.25 -7.82
N TRP A 339 -27.42 17.13 -7.94
CA TRP A 339 -26.68 17.93 -8.93
C TRP A 339 -27.16 17.67 -10.35
N GLY A 340 -27.51 18.73 -11.08
CA GLY A 340 -28.10 18.59 -12.40
C GLY A 340 -28.48 19.89 -13.08
N VAL A 341 -29.14 19.77 -14.23
CA VAL A 341 -29.86 20.87 -14.87
C VAL A 341 -31.15 21.10 -14.07
N GLN A 342 -31.30 22.29 -13.51
CA GLN A 342 -32.38 22.69 -12.62
C GLN A 342 -33.23 23.76 -13.29
N ARG A 343 -34.55 23.60 -13.26
CA ARG A 343 -35.51 24.58 -13.77
C ARG A 343 -36.31 25.17 -12.61
N ILE A 344 -36.37 26.50 -12.58
CA ILE A 344 -37.06 27.30 -11.57
C ILE A 344 -38.34 27.86 -12.19
N LYS A 345 -39.48 27.58 -11.56
CA LYS A 345 -40.81 28.00 -12.03
C LYS A 345 -41.57 28.70 -10.90
N PRO A 346 -42.60 29.50 -11.20
CA PRO A 346 -43.53 29.95 -10.16
C PRO A 346 -44.14 28.73 -9.45
N GLY A 347 -44.08 28.71 -8.12
CA GLY A 347 -44.69 27.68 -7.30
C GLY A 347 -46.20 27.92 -7.11
N PRO A 348 -46.92 26.97 -6.48
CA PRO A 348 -48.36 27.07 -6.26
C PRO A 348 -48.79 28.29 -5.42
N ASP A 349 -47.90 28.80 -4.57
CA ASP A 349 -48.09 29.98 -3.71
C ASP A 349 -47.47 31.26 -4.31
N GLY A 350 -46.96 31.19 -5.54
CA GLY A 350 -46.24 32.27 -6.20
C GLY A 350 -44.75 32.33 -5.86
N THR A 351 -44.27 31.61 -4.83
CA THR A 351 -42.84 31.53 -4.50
C THR A 351 -42.12 30.63 -5.52
N PRO A 352 -40.93 30.99 -6.05
CA PRO A 352 -40.25 30.15 -7.03
C PRO A 352 -39.89 28.77 -6.47
N ALA A 353 -40.16 27.72 -7.25
CA ALA A 353 -39.86 26.33 -6.92
C ALA A 353 -38.87 25.73 -7.92
N VAL A 354 -37.93 24.91 -7.42
CA VAL A 354 -36.88 24.26 -8.22
C VAL A 354 -37.31 22.83 -8.57
N THR A 355 -37.15 22.45 -9.83
CA THR A 355 -37.39 21.10 -10.34
C THR A 355 -36.19 20.62 -11.14
N GLN A 356 -35.72 19.41 -10.87
CA GLN A 356 -34.59 18.82 -11.60
C GLN A 356 -35.06 18.32 -12.96
N VAL A 357 -34.43 18.81 -14.03
CA VAL A 357 -34.68 18.40 -15.42
C VAL A 357 -33.81 17.20 -15.78
N LYS A 358 -32.53 17.23 -15.41
CA LYS A 358 -31.56 16.18 -15.74
C LYS A 358 -30.56 16.01 -14.61
N ALA A 359 -30.52 14.83 -14.02
CA ALA A 359 -29.47 14.47 -13.06
C ALA A 359 -28.12 14.33 -13.76
N LEU A 360 -27.07 14.85 -13.13
CA LEU A 360 -25.70 14.82 -13.62
C LEU A 360 -24.81 14.18 -12.53
N PRO A 361 -24.92 12.86 -12.30
CA PRO A 361 -24.27 12.19 -11.18
C PRO A 361 -22.74 12.24 -11.32
N LYS A 362 -22.04 11.90 -10.24
CA LYS A 362 -20.60 11.63 -10.27
C LYS A 362 -20.38 10.37 -11.11
N PRO A 363 -19.62 10.43 -12.22
CA PRO A 363 -19.36 9.24 -13.00
C PRO A 363 -18.31 8.36 -12.30
N PRO A 364 -18.25 7.06 -12.64
CA PRO A 364 -17.22 6.18 -12.13
C PRO A 364 -15.83 6.59 -12.63
N ILE A 365 -14.81 6.31 -11.82
CA ILE A 365 -13.40 6.41 -12.19
C ILE A 365 -13.06 5.18 -13.03
N LYS A 366 -12.37 5.39 -14.14
CA LYS A 366 -11.97 4.30 -15.03
C LYS A 366 -10.85 3.47 -14.43
N ILE A 367 -11.02 2.16 -14.46
CA ILE A 367 -9.98 1.19 -14.08
C ILE A 367 -9.12 0.87 -15.30
N GLN A 368 -7.80 1.04 -15.15
CA GLN A 368 -6.78 0.90 -16.20
C GLN A 368 -5.68 -0.11 -15.84
N GLY A 369 -5.84 -0.88 -14.77
CA GLY A 369 -4.93 -1.93 -14.33
C GLY A 369 -5.57 -2.76 -13.22
N LEU A 370 -5.37 -4.07 -13.24
CA LEU A 370 -5.98 -4.99 -12.28
C LEU A 370 -5.02 -6.14 -11.98
N ALA A 371 -4.72 -6.36 -10.70
CA ALA A 371 -3.97 -7.54 -10.25
C ALA A 371 -4.67 -8.16 -9.04
N LEU A 372 -4.62 -9.48 -8.94
CA LEU A 372 -5.07 -10.22 -7.76
C LEU A 372 -4.01 -11.25 -7.42
N GLU A 373 -3.37 -11.10 -6.27
CA GLU A 373 -2.29 -12.02 -5.87
C GLU A 373 -2.25 -12.16 -4.35
N GLN A 374 -2.17 -13.40 -3.84
CA GLN A 374 -2.17 -13.71 -2.41
C GLN A 374 -3.41 -13.14 -1.68
N GLY A 375 -4.55 -13.04 -2.37
CA GLY A 375 -5.76 -12.36 -1.93
C GLY A 375 -5.59 -10.86 -1.66
N ARG A 376 -4.75 -10.17 -2.45
CA ARG A 376 -4.69 -8.71 -2.52
C ARG A 376 -5.20 -8.26 -3.88
N LEU A 377 -6.36 -7.61 -3.91
CA LEU A 377 -6.92 -6.99 -5.11
C LEU A 377 -6.31 -5.61 -5.28
N LEU A 378 -5.51 -5.43 -6.32
CA LEU A 378 -4.92 -4.16 -6.72
C LEU A 378 -5.66 -3.60 -7.93
N VAL A 379 -5.99 -2.32 -7.87
CA VAL A 379 -6.67 -1.57 -8.92
C VAL A 379 -5.86 -0.32 -9.21
N ALA A 380 -5.50 -0.11 -10.47
CA ALA A 380 -4.99 1.15 -10.96
C ALA A 380 -6.13 1.95 -11.61
N ASP A 381 -6.45 3.13 -11.10
CA ASP A 381 -7.54 3.96 -11.62
C ASP A 381 -7.11 5.41 -11.90
N THR A 382 -7.85 6.11 -12.75
CA THR A 382 -7.53 7.48 -13.20
C THR A 382 -7.95 8.56 -12.21
N GLY A 383 -8.08 8.24 -10.92
CA GLY A 383 -8.52 9.17 -9.88
C GLY A 383 -7.49 10.26 -9.55
N GLY A 384 -6.26 10.10 -10.01
CA GLY A 384 -5.13 10.93 -9.62
C GLY A 384 -5.12 12.35 -10.20
N PRO A 385 -4.36 13.27 -9.57
CA PRO A 385 -4.24 14.65 -10.03
C PRO A 385 -3.81 14.74 -11.50
N GLY A 386 -4.54 15.51 -12.31
CA GLY A 386 -4.24 15.70 -13.73
C GLY A 386 -4.56 14.47 -14.61
N GLY A 387 -5.38 13.53 -14.13
CA GLY A 387 -5.77 12.34 -14.88
C GLY A 387 -4.70 11.24 -14.90
N ARG A 388 -3.80 11.26 -13.92
CA ARG A 388 -2.78 10.21 -13.72
C ARG A 388 -3.39 8.98 -13.08
N ARG A 389 -2.70 7.85 -13.20
CA ARG A 389 -3.09 6.60 -12.59
C ARG A 389 -2.49 6.49 -11.19
N ASP A 390 -3.35 6.18 -10.22
CA ASP A 390 -2.95 5.84 -8.85
C ASP A 390 -3.44 4.41 -8.53
N ASP A 391 -2.83 3.81 -7.52
CA ASP A 391 -3.08 2.42 -7.13
C ASP A 391 -3.79 2.29 -5.78
N TYR A 392 -4.67 1.30 -5.73
CA TYR A 392 -5.49 1.03 -4.57
C TYR A 392 -5.56 -0.46 -4.31
N VAL A 393 -5.54 -0.82 -3.04
CA VAL A 393 -5.55 -2.21 -2.60
C VAL A 393 -6.76 -2.51 -1.74
N ARG A 394 -7.26 -3.74 -1.85
CA ARG A 394 -8.18 -4.37 -0.92
C ARG A 394 -7.68 -5.76 -0.58
N THR A 395 -7.90 -6.20 0.65
CA THR A 395 -7.75 -7.62 0.99
C THR A 395 -8.97 -8.39 0.50
N VAL A 396 -8.75 -9.60 0.00
CA VAL A 396 -9.79 -10.56 -0.37
C VAL A 396 -9.64 -11.80 0.51
N ALA A 397 -10.78 -12.38 0.92
CA ALA A 397 -10.82 -13.61 1.69
C ALA A 397 -10.10 -14.74 0.92
N VAL A 398 -9.31 -15.54 1.64
CA VAL A 398 -8.49 -16.61 1.05
C VAL A 398 -9.31 -17.86 0.77
N THR A 399 -10.46 -18.01 1.45
CA THR A 399 -11.34 -19.19 1.38
C THR A 399 -12.81 -18.78 1.41
N GLY A 400 -13.67 -19.62 0.84
CA GLY A 400 -15.12 -19.40 0.85
C GLY A 400 -15.57 -18.40 -0.21
N THR A 401 -16.76 -17.82 0.00
CA THR A 401 -17.25 -16.72 -0.84
C THR A 401 -16.31 -15.52 -0.72
N PRO A 402 -15.88 -14.88 -1.83
CA PRO A 402 -14.89 -13.80 -1.76
C PRO A 402 -15.41 -12.56 -1.04
N GLU A 403 -15.05 -12.38 0.23
CA GLU A 403 -15.27 -11.12 0.95
C GLU A 403 -14.11 -10.15 0.69
N PHE A 404 -14.40 -8.85 0.58
CA PHE A 404 -13.38 -7.81 0.33
C PHE A 404 -13.31 -6.77 1.44
N GLY A 405 -12.10 -6.34 1.77
CA GLY A 405 -11.81 -5.29 2.74
C GLY A 405 -12.00 -3.86 2.20
N PRO A 406 -11.76 -2.84 3.04
CA PRO A 406 -11.82 -1.44 2.62
C PRO A 406 -10.78 -1.12 1.54
N ARG A 407 -11.05 -0.08 0.74
CA ARG A 407 -10.10 0.49 -0.23
C ARG A 407 -9.10 1.35 0.52
N SER A 408 -7.82 1.12 0.33
CA SER A 408 -6.75 2.00 0.80
C SER A 408 -5.76 2.26 -0.34
N SER A 409 -4.98 3.34 -0.24
CA SER A 409 -3.80 3.47 -1.11
C SER A 409 -2.84 2.31 -0.81
N PHE A 410 -2.11 1.87 -1.82
CA PHE A 410 -1.30 0.66 -1.71
C PHE A 410 -0.04 0.86 -0.87
N ASP A 411 0.67 1.98 -1.02
CA ASP A 411 1.90 2.28 -0.29
C ASP A 411 1.76 3.24 0.91
N GLY A 412 0.52 3.59 1.25
CA GLY A 412 0.21 4.62 2.24
C GLY A 412 0.41 6.05 1.70
N THR A 413 0.86 6.19 0.46
CA THR A 413 0.88 7.41 -0.35
C THR A 413 0.11 7.17 -1.66
N ASP A 414 -0.22 8.22 -2.40
CA ASP A 414 -0.79 8.05 -3.74
C ASP A 414 0.38 7.81 -4.72
N LEU A 415 0.74 6.54 -4.89
CA LEU A 415 1.84 6.12 -5.76
C LEU A 415 1.44 6.38 -7.22
N ASN A 416 2.04 7.42 -7.78
CA ASN A 416 1.79 7.82 -9.16
C ASN A 416 2.41 6.80 -10.14
N LEU A 417 1.55 5.97 -10.74
CA LEU A 417 1.88 4.98 -11.77
C LEU A 417 2.16 5.60 -13.15
N GLY A 418 2.12 6.93 -13.25
CA GLY A 418 2.25 7.69 -14.49
C GLY A 418 1.01 7.62 -15.38
N THR A 419 1.04 8.39 -16.46
CA THR A 419 0.02 8.32 -17.51
C THR A 419 0.29 7.13 -18.43
N CYS A 420 -0.75 6.40 -18.82
CA CYS A 420 -0.66 5.36 -19.83
C CYS A 420 -1.83 5.51 -20.81
N PRO A 421 -1.57 5.61 -22.12
CA PRO A 421 -2.64 5.64 -23.12
C PRO A 421 -3.53 4.41 -23.00
N ALA A 422 -4.85 4.57 -23.18
CA ALA A 422 -5.81 3.47 -23.07
C ALA A 422 -5.56 2.33 -24.09
N THR A 423 -4.81 2.60 -25.17
CA THR A 423 -4.44 1.62 -26.19
C THR A 423 -3.12 0.88 -25.89
N GLU A 424 -2.36 1.31 -24.88
CA GLU A 424 -1.02 0.80 -24.58
C GLU A 424 -1.09 -0.25 -23.46
N VAL A 425 -1.13 -1.53 -23.84
CA VAL A 425 -1.25 -2.64 -22.88
C VAL A 425 -0.02 -2.72 -21.96
N GLY A 426 1.19 -2.52 -22.50
CA GLY A 426 2.44 -2.76 -21.78
C GLY A 426 2.59 -1.94 -20.49
N CYS A 427 2.13 -0.68 -20.47
CA CYS A 427 2.12 0.12 -19.24
C CYS A 427 0.82 0.00 -18.43
N SER A 428 -0.25 -0.57 -19.01
CA SER A 428 -1.56 -0.79 -18.35
C SER A 428 -1.56 -2.01 -17.45
N GLN A 429 -0.79 -3.04 -17.80
CA GLN A 429 -0.67 -4.26 -16.99
C GLN A 429 -0.10 -3.95 -15.60
N LEU A 430 -0.76 -4.51 -14.59
CA LEU A 430 -0.34 -4.49 -13.20
C LEU A 430 -0.17 -5.94 -12.73
N HIS A 431 0.95 -6.24 -12.10
CA HIS A 431 1.24 -7.59 -11.60
C HIS A 431 1.45 -7.55 -10.09
N GLY A 432 0.84 -8.47 -9.36
CA GLY A 432 1.19 -8.67 -7.95
C GLY A 432 2.49 -9.46 -7.82
N THR A 433 3.21 -9.26 -6.72
CA THR A 433 4.35 -10.11 -6.36
C THR A 433 4.05 -10.88 -5.08
N ALA A 434 4.65 -12.07 -4.96
CA ALA A 434 4.50 -12.89 -3.76
C ALA A 434 5.06 -12.20 -2.49
N ASP A 435 5.97 -11.23 -2.61
CA ASP A 435 6.45 -10.45 -1.45
C ASP A 435 5.55 -9.25 -1.08
N GLY A 436 4.36 -9.16 -1.68
CA GLY A 436 3.34 -8.17 -1.33
C GLY A 436 3.56 -6.79 -1.97
N ARG A 437 4.34 -6.74 -3.05
CA ARG A 437 4.55 -5.56 -3.89
C ARG A 437 3.72 -5.69 -5.18
N ALA A 438 3.75 -4.64 -5.99
CA ALA A 438 3.16 -4.60 -7.33
C ALA A 438 4.23 -4.20 -8.34
N ALA A 439 4.22 -4.83 -9.50
CA ALA A 439 5.13 -4.57 -10.61
C ALA A 439 4.37 -4.00 -11.82
N TRP A 440 4.93 -2.98 -12.45
CA TRP A 440 4.38 -2.38 -13.67
C TRP A 440 5.48 -1.76 -14.53
N LEU A 441 5.14 -1.49 -15.79
CA LEU A 441 6.00 -0.76 -16.72
C LEU A 441 5.56 0.71 -16.80
N THR A 442 6.52 1.62 -16.72
CA THR A 442 6.33 3.06 -16.93
C THR A 442 7.07 3.49 -18.20
N LYS A 443 6.39 4.20 -19.10
CA LYS A 443 7.03 4.84 -20.26
C LYS A 443 7.87 6.03 -19.80
N ASP A 444 9.14 6.08 -20.19
CA ASP A 444 10.06 7.15 -19.77
C ASP A 444 10.51 7.98 -20.98
N THR A 445 11.23 7.36 -21.92
CA THR A 445 11.70 8.01 -23.16
C THR A 445 11.30 7.20 -24.38
N THR A 446 11.58 7.72 -25.58
CA THR A 446 11.35 7.00 -26.84
C THR A 446 12.20 5.74 -27.00
N THR A 447 13.27 5.59 -26.22
CA THR A 447 14.23 4.47 -26.34
C THR A 447 14.35 3.63 -25.07
N SER A 448 13.83 4.11 -23.94
CA SER A 448 13.85 3.39 -22.67
C SER A 448 12.52 3.51 -21.93
N ASP A 449 12.06 2.38 -21.40
CA ASP A 449 10.99 2.30 -20.41
C ASP A 449 11.62 1.99 -19.03
N ARG A 450 10.81 2.00 -17.96
CA ARG A 450 11.21 1.54 -16.63
C ARG A 450 10.27 0.49 -16.09
N ILE A 451 10.85 -0.60 -15.58
CA ILE A 451 10.14 -1.52 -14.70
C ILE A 451 10.18 -0.93 -13.30
N ARG A 452 9.04 -0.89 -12.62
CA ARG A 452 8.93 -0.45 -11.24
C ARG A 452 8.25 -1.53 -10.42
N VAL A 453 8.76 -1.71 -9.20
CA VAL A 453 8.18 -2.62 -8.21
C VAL A 453 8.12 -1.91 -6.87
N ALA A 454 6.91 -1.65 -6.38
CA ALA A 454 6.66 -0.90 -5.15
C ALA A 454 5.72 -1.66 -4.20
N GLY A 455 5.75 -1.39 -2.90
CA GLY A 455 4.83 -2.01 -1.96
C GLY A 455 4.56 -1.19 -0.71
N PRO A 456 3.77 -1.74 0.23
CA PRO A 456 3.18 -1.02 1.36
C PRO A 456 4.16 -0.45 2.39
N ALA A 457 5.39 -0.95 2.43
CA ALA A 457 6.38 -0.52 3.41
C ALA A 457 7.16 0.72 2.91
N GLN A 458 7.47 1.64 3.81
CA GLN A 458 8.30 2.79 3.51
C GLN A 458 9.64 2.34 2.89
N TYR A 459 10.01 2.93 1.74
CA TYR A 459 11.19 2.57 0.93
C TYR A 459 11.15 1.17 0.29
N SER A 460 10.00 0.50 0.28
CA SER A 460 9.80 -0.74 -0.48
C SER A 460 9.64 -0.43 -1.96
N PHE A 461 10.71 0.04 -2.60
CA PHE A 461 10.75 0.47 -3.99
C PHE A 461 11.97 -0.08 -4.70
N TRP A 462 11.77 -0.56 -5.93
CA TRP A 462 12.83 -0.94 -6.85
C TRP A 462 12.45 -0.50 -8.25
N GLU A 463 13.40 0.04 -9.01
CA GLU A 463 13.19 0.36 -10.43
C GLU A 463 14.38 -0.05 -11.28
N ARG A 464 14.11 -0.28 -12.57
CA ARG A 464 15.12 -0.64 -13.54
C ARG A 464 14.77 -0.10 -14.92
N GLY A 465 15.74 0.59 -15.54
CA GLY A 465 15.65 0.97 -16.95
C GLY A 465 15.72 -0.26 -17.87
N VAL A 466 14.84 -0.30 -18.85
CA VAL A 466 14.73 -1.37 -19.86
C VAL A 466 14.49 -0.77 -21.25
N PRO A 467 14.78 -1.50 -22.35
CA PRO A 467 14.50 -0.99 -23.69
C PRO A 467 13.00 -0.67 -23.86
N ALA A 468 12.69 0.44 -24.55
CA ALA A 468 11.31 0.85 -24.77
C ALA A 468 10.52 -0.12 -25.67
N GLY A 469 9.19 -0.09 -25.52
CA GLY A 469 8.26 -0.83 -26.38
C GLY A 469 8.05 -2.29 -25.98
N GLY A 470 8.52 -2.69 -24.79
CA GLY A 470 8.30 -4.02 -24.24
C GLY A 470 7.06 -4.11 -23.34
N ARG A 471 6.91 -5.29 -22.73
CA ARG A 471 5.93 -5.58 -21.67
C ARG A 471 6.51 -6.49 -20.61
N ILE A 472 5.92 -6.47 -19.42
CA ILE A 472 6.13 -7.54 -18.45
C ILE A 472 5.29 -8.74 -18.91
N THR A 473 5.94 -9.88 -19.09
CA THR A 473 5.31 -11.10 -19.63
C THR A 473 4.76 -12.01 -18.54
N ASP A 474 5.48 -12.04 -17.41
CA ASP A 474 5.16 -12.86 -16.25
C ASP A 474 5.93 -12.37 -15.02
N VAL A 475 5.36 -12.58 -13.83
CA VAL A 475 5.93 -12.27 -12.52
C VAL A 475 5.63 -13.43 -11.58
N SER A 476 6.66 -14.09 -11.05
CA SER A 476 6.46 -15.14 -10.05
C SER A 476 7.65 -15.22 -9.11
N GLY A 477 7.35 -15.45 -7.83
CA GLY A 477 8.35 -15.47 -6.76
C GLY A 477 9.15 -14.16 -6.70
N GLN A 478 10.46 -14.25 -6.94
CA GLN A 478 11.39 -13.10 -6.91
C GLN A 478 11.81 -12.65 -8.31
N TYR A 479 11.15 -13.11 -9.36
CA TYR A 479 11.56 -12.88 -10.74
C TYR A 479 10.43 -12.30 -11.58
N LEU A 480 10.83 -11.55 -12.60
CA LEU A 480 9.92 -11.08 -13.65
C LEU A 480 10.59 -11.21 -15.02
N ILE A 481 9.75 -11.37 -16.04
CA ILE A 481 10.18 -11.43 -17.45
C ILE A 481 9.78 -10.13 -18.14
N HIS A 482 10.75 -9.45 -18.75
CA HIS A 482 10.51 -8.35 -19.68
C HIS A 482 10.74 -8.83 -21.11
N THR A 483 9.77 -8.61 -22.00
CA THR A 483 9.87 -9.02 -23.41
C THR A 483 9.69 -7.82 -24.32
N THR A 484 10.60 -7.67 -25.28
CA THR A 484 10.50 -6.81 -26.46
C THR A 484 10.43 -7.68 -27.72
N ASP A 485 10.27 -7.06 -28.89
CA ASP A 485 10.29 -7.77 -30.17
C ASP A 485 11.63 -8.49 -30.46
N THR A 486 12.72 -8.09 -29.79
CA THR A 486 14.07 -8.59 -30.07
C THR A 486 14.72 -9.34 -28.91
N ALA A 487 14.26 -9.15 -27.67
CA ALA A 487 14.85 -9.79 -26.50
C ALA A 487 13.81 -10.11 -25.42
N GLN A 488 14.05 -11.21 -24.70
CA GLN A 488 13.36 -11.54 -23.46
C GLN A 488 14.38 -11.65 -22.33
N THR A 489 14.20 -10.84 -21.29
CA THR A 489 15.14 -10.69 -20.18
C THR A 489 14.47 -10.97 -18.84
N VAL A 490 15.10 -11.84 -18.04
CA VAL A 490 14.62 -12.22 -16.71
C VAL A 490 15.39 -11.43 -15.66
N TYR A 491 14.67 -10.66 -14.86
CA TYR A 491 15.23 -9.87 -13.76
C TYR A 491 14.86 -10.50 -12.42
N LYS A 492 15.82 -10.46 -11.48
CA LYS A 492 15.52 -10.71 -10.07
C LYS A 492 15.11 -9.40 -9.43
N ILE A 493 13.93 -9.34 -8.83
CA ILE A 493 13.39 -8.15 -8.20
C ILE A 493 14.28 -7.74 -7.02
N GLY A 494 14.61 -6.45 -6.92
CA GLY A 494 15.48 -5.92 -5.86
C GLY A 494 16.98 -6.14 -6.09
N ASN A 495 17.39 -6.70 -7.24
CA ASN A 495 18.79 -6.84 -7.60
C ASN A 495 19.15 -5.84 -8.71
N ASP A 496 20.16 -5.00 -8.45
CA ASP A 496 20.66 -3.99 -9.40
C ASP A 496 21.79 -4.50 -10.31
N GLY A 497 22.27 -5.73 -10.09
CA GLY A 497 23.25 -6.40 -10.93
C GLY A 497 22.75 -6.80 -12.32
N ASN A 498 23.52 -7.67 -12.99
CA ASN A 498 23.16 -8.21 -14.30
C ASN A 498 21.83 -8.98 -14.26
N PRO A 499 21.07 -9.02 -15.39
CA PRO A 499 19.91 -9.89 -15.51
C PRO A 499 20.26 -11.34 -15.16
N ALA A 500 19.28 -12.08 -14.65
CA ALA A 500 19.45 -13.50 -14.36
C ALA A 500 19.66 -14.30 -15.66
N LEU A 501 18.96 -13.92 -16.73
CA LEU A 501 19.02 -14.52 -18.06
C LEU A 501 18.56 -13.52 -19.12
N THR A 502 19.16 -13.56 -20.31
CA THR A 502 18.64 -12.89 -21.53
C THR A 502 18.62 -13.91 -22.67
N ARG A 503 17.53 -13.95 -23.43
CA ARG A 503 17.29 -14.89 -24.54
C ARG A 503 16.49 -14.25 -25.68
N THR A 504 16.38 -14.94 -26.81
CA THR A 504 15.45 -14.58 -27.89
C THR A 504 13.99 -14.67 -27.39
N PRO A 505 13.10 -13.75 -27.82
CA PRO A 505 11.69 -13.78 -27.48
C PRO A 505 11.02 -15.11 -27.87
N GLY A 506 10.07 -15.54 -27.03
CA GLY A 506 9.25 -16.73 -27.25
C GLY A 506 8.39 -17.03 -26.03
N ALA A 507 7.59 -18.09 -26.11
CA ALA A 507 6.77 -18.53 -24.98
C ALA A 507 7.63 -18.77 -23.73
N ALA A 508 7.14 -18.26 -22.61
CA ALA A 508 7.83 -18.31 -21.34
C ALA A 508 6.84 -18.14 -20.20
N ALA A 509 7.08 -18.85 -19.10
CA ALA A 509 6.36 -18.67 -17.85
C ALA A 509 7.29 -18.86 -16.66
N LEU A 510 7.02 -18.17 -15.56
CA LEU A 510 7.69 -18.35 -14.28
C LEU A 510 6.79 -19.14 -13.34
N SER A 511 7.41 -19.97 -12.50
CA SER A 511 6.76 -20.53 -11.32
C SER A 511 7.78 -20.54 -10.19
N GLY A 512 7.77 -19.50 -9.36
CA GLY A 512 8.83 -19.26 -8.37
C GLY A 512 10.17 -18.94 -9.03
N ASN A 513 11.22 -19.70 -8.71
CA ASN A 513 12.57 -19.54 -9.29
C ASN A 513 12.80 -20.33 -10.59
N THR A 514 11.76 -20.98 -11.13
CA THR A 514 11.84 -21.81 -12.34
C THR A 514 11.28 -21.07 -13.55
N LEU A 515 12.07 -20.98 -14.62
CA LEU A 515 11.64 -20.51 -15.93
C LEU A 515 11.26 -21.72 -16.80
N TRP A 516 10.03 -21.72 -17.29
CA TRP A 516 9.51 -22.70 -18.25
C TRP A 516 9.55 -22.15 -19.66
N THR A 517 10.08 -22.93 -20.60
CA THR A 517 10.19 -22.55 -22.02
C THR A 517 9.86 -23.73 -22.93
N PRO A 518 9.48 -23.52 -24.20
CA PRO A 518 9.46 -24.61 -25.18
C PRO A 518 10.79 -25.35 -25.22
N GLY A 519 10.73 -26.68 -25.33
CA GLY A 519 11.90 -27.52 -25.55
C GLY A 519 12.34 -27.51 -27.02
N THR A 520 13.44 -28.21 -27.31
CA THR A 520 13.97 -28.34 -28.68
C THR A 520 13.15 -29.29 -29.55
N THR A 521 12.34 -30.16 -28.94
CA THR A 521 11.42 -31.07 -29.64
C THR A 521 9.99 -30.52 -29.54
N PRO A 522 9.23 -30.42 -30.65
CA PRO A 522 7.82 -30.07 -30.59
C PRO A 522 7.05 -30.95 -29.61
N GLY A 523 6.14 -30.36 -28.84
CA GLY A 523 5.38 -31.03 -27.79
C GLY A 523 6.13 -31.14 -26.46
N THR A 524 7.28 -30.48 -26.29
CA THR A 524 8.05 -30.49 -25.04
C THR A 524 8.25 -29.09 -24.45
N VAL A 525 8.42 -29.04 -23.12
CA VAL A 525 8.79 -27.84 -22.36
C VAL A 525 9.94 -28.14 -21.41
N THR A 526 10.80 -27.15 -21.16
CA THR A 526 12.01 -27.27 -20.35
C THR A 526 11.91 -26.35 -19.14
N ALA A 527 12.28 -26.85 -17.96
CA ALA A 527 12.41 -26.09 -16.72
C ALA A 527 13.87 -25.70 -16.50
N TYR A 528 14.11 -24.41 -16.28
CA TYR A 528 15.42 -23.85 -15.97
C TYR A 528 15.39 -23.16 -14.60
N ASP A 529 16.19 -23.65 -13.65
CA ASP A 529 16.30 -23.07 -12.31
C ASP A 529 17.22 -21.84 -12.37
N LEU A 530 16.64 -20.66 -12.10
CA LEU A 530 17.31 -19.37 -12.18
C LEU A 530 18.33 -19.12 -11.06
N THR A 531 18.30 -19.94 -10.00
CA THR A 531 19.20 -19.82 -8.84
C THR A 531 20.48 -20.62 -9.05
N THR A 532 20.34 -21.90 -9.41
CA THR A 532 21.43 -22.83 -9.69
C THR A 532 21.95 -22.73 -11.12
N LYS A 533 21.23 -22.02 -11.99
CA LYS A 533 21.55 -21.78 -13.41
C LYS A 533 21.64 -23.06 -14.22
N LYS A 534 20.72 -24.00 -13.98
CA LYS A 534 20.71 -25.32 -14.61
C LYS A 534 19.31 -25.70 -15.08
N THR A 535 19.25 -26.39 -16.21
CA THR A 535 18.06 -27.14 -16.61
C THR A 535 17.84 -28.27 -15.61
N THR A 536 16.64 -28.32 -15.02
CA THR A 536 16.27 -29.31 -14.01
C THR A 536 15.46 -30.45 -14.60
N GLU A 537 14.64 -30.19 -15.63
CA GLU A 537 13.82 -31.19 -16.32
C GLU A 537 13.36 -30.72 -17.70
N THR A 538 12.98 -31.68 -18.54
CA THR A 538 12.26 -31.47 -19.80
C THR A 538 11.09 -32.45 -19.85
N LEU A 539 9.89 -31.95 -20.14
CA LEU A 539 8.62 -32.69 -20.10
C LEU A 539 8.00 -32.75 -21.49
N ALA A 540 7.42 -33.90 -21.85
CA ALA A 540 6.47 -33.99 -22.95
C ALA A 540 5.07 -33.61 -22.43
N ILE A 541 4.44 -32.63 -23.08
CA ILE A 541 3.17 -32.03 -22.66
C ILE A 541 2.01 -32.38 -23.59
N ASP A 542 2.19 -33.37 -24.46
CA ASP A 542 1.16 -33.85 -25.41
C ASP A 542 0.60 -32.76 -26.35
N ALA A 543 1.31 -31.64 -26.53
CA ALA A 543 0.83 -30.51 -27.33
C ALA A 543 0.91 -30.74 -28.84
N GLY A 544 1.75 -31.67 -29.31
CA GLY A 544 2.01 -31.90 -30.74
C GLY A 544 2.68 -30.73 -31.48
N CYS A 545 2.87 -29.58 -30.83
CA CYS A 545 3.42 -28.34 -31.40
C CYS A 545 4.50 -27.74 -30.49
N ALA A 546 5.27 -26.76 -30.99
CA ALA A 546 6.04 -25.88 -30.11
C ALA A 546 5.10 -24.80 -29.51
N PRO A 547 4.95 -24.69 -28.18
CA PRO A 547 4.02 -23.73 -27.59
C PRO A 547 4.34 -22.29 -27.97
N THR A 548 3.31 -21.53 -28.33
CA THR A 548 3.36 -20.09 -28.60
C THR A 548 3.01 -19.25 -27.38
N GLU A 549 2.33 -19.85 -26.40
CA GLU A 549 2.05 -19.26 -25.09
C GLU A 549 2.28 -20.32 -24.01
N LEU A 550 2.75 -19.87 -22.85
CA LEU A 550 2.91 -20.70 -21.66
C LEU A 550 2.46 -19.92 -20.42
N ARG A 551 1.81 -20.62 -19.48
CA ARG A 551 1.65 -20.19 -18.08
C ARG A 551 2.01 -21.35 -17.16
N ALA A 552 2.55 -21.06 -15.98
CA ALA A 552 3.05 -22.08 -15.07
C ALA A 552 2.71 -21.76 -13.62
N ASN A 553 2.10 -22.72 -12.92
CA ASN A 553 1.85 -22.60 -11.48
C ASN A 553 2.07 -23.96 -10.79
N GLY A 554 3.31 -24.19 -10.35
CA GLY A 554 3.68 -25.39 -9.61
C GLY A 554 3.42 -26.68 -10.41
N ARG A 555 2.36 -27.41 -10.05
CA ARG A 555 1.89 -28.64 -10.73
C ARG A 555 1.42 -28.40 -12.15
N TRP A 556 0.89 -27.22 -12.47
CA TRP A 556 0.13 -26.98 -13.69
C TRP A 556 0.94 -26.19 -14.70
N LEU A 557 0.85 -26.60 -15.98
CA LEU A 557 1.43 -25.88 -17.11
C LEU A 557 0.36 -25.70 -18.18
N TYR A 558 -0.04 -24.47 -18.46
CA TYR A 558 -0.87 -24.15 -19.62
C TYR A 558 0.02 -23.95 -20.85
N TRP A 559 -0.46 -24.42 -21.99
CA TRP A 559 0.16 -24.23 -23.29
C TRP A 559 -0.89 -23.95 -24.35
N SER A 560 -0.53 -23.15 -25.34
CA SER A 560 -1.28 -23.00 -26.59
C SER A 560 -0.37 -23.02 -27.80
N CYS A 561 -0.94 -23.39 -28.94
CA CYS A 561 -0.28 -23.51 -30.23
C CYS A 561 -0.81 -22.45 -31.21
N ALA A 562 -0.01 -22.17 -32.25
CA ALA A 562 -0.40 -21.22 -33.31
C ALA A 562 -1.64 -21.64 -34.10
N ASP A 563 -1.97 -22.94 -34.11
CA ASP A 563 -3.15 -23.50 -34.78
C ASP A 563 -4.44 -23.38 -33.96
N GLY A 564 -4.38 -22.76 -32.77
CA GLY A 564 -5.52 -22.58 -31.88
C GLY A 564 -5.83 -23.80 -31.00
N THR A 565 -4.93 -24.80 -30.93
CA THR A 565 -5.02 -25.85 -29.92
C THR A 565 -4.42 -25.39 -28.59
N ALA A 566 -5.01 -25.81 -27.46
CA ALA A 566 -4.54 -25.46 -26.13
C ALA A 566 -4.83 -26.57 -25.13
N GLY A 567 -4.04 -26.63 -24.06
CA GLY A 567 -4.18 -27.61 -23.00
C GLY A 567 -3.56 -27.16 -21.69
N VAL A 568 -3.94 -27.85 -20.62
CA VAL A 568 -3.28 -27.75 -19.31
C VAL A 568 -2.67 -29.10 -18.98
N TYR A 569 -1.35 -29.14 -18.83
CA TYR A 569 -0.59 -30.30 -18.42
C TYR A 569 -0.53 -30.40 -16.89
N ASP A 570 -0.90 -31.56 -16.37
CA ASP A 570 -0.74 -31.93 -14.97
C ASP A 570 0.60 -32.65 -14.77
N ARG A 571 1.55 -32.03 -14.08
CA ARG A 571 2.86 -32.65 -13.79
C ARG A 571 2.78 -33.87 -12.86
N THR A 572 1.70 -34.02 -12.10
CA THR A 572 1.49 -35.17 -11.21
C THR A 572 0.89 -36.34 -11.99
N ALA A 573 -0.20 -36.10 -12.72
CA ALA A 573 -0.86 -37.14 -13.53
C ALA A 573 -0.13 -37.45 -14.85
N LYS A 574 0.77 -36.55 -15.27
CA LYS A 574 1.61 -36.63 -16.48
C LYS A 574 0.80 -36.70 -17.78
N ASN A 575 -0.28 -35.93 -17.85
CA ASN A 575 -1.12 -35.81 -19.04
C ASN A 575 -1.61 -34.37 -19.22
N SER A 576 -1.92 -34.01 -20.47
CA SER A 576 -2.65 -32.78 -20.78
C SER A 576 -4.14 -33.02 -20.90
N VAL A 577 -4.93 -32.05 -20.44
CA VAL A 577 -6.36 -31.94 -20.74
C VAL A 577 -6.62 -30.78 -21.69
N PRO A 578 -7.50 -30.93 -22.70
CA PRO A 578 -7.81 -29.86 -23.63
C PRO A 578 -8.63 -28.76 -22.94
N VAL A 579 -8.32 -27.51 -23.26
CA VAL A 579 -9.03 -26.32 -22.76
C VAL A 579 -9.28 -25.34 -23.91
N PRO A 580 -10.19 -24.35 -23.75
CA PRO A 580 -10.33 -23.30 -24.76
C PRO A 580 -8.99 -22.60 -25.02
N ALA A 581 -8.72 -22.28 -26.29
CA ALA A 581 -7.57 -21.47 -26.66
C ALA A 581 -7.91 -19.98 -26.61
N GLY A 582 -6.89 -19.15 -26.39
CA GLY A 582 -7.02 -17.70 -26.35
C GLY A 582 -6.13 -17.09 -25.28
N GLU A 583 -6.40 -15.83 -24.98
CA GLU A 583 -5.73 -15.12 -23.90
C GLU A 583 -6.11 -15.76 -22.55
N ALA A 584 -5.16 -16.44 -21.90
CA ALA A 584 -5.40 -17.36 -20.79
C ALA A 584 -4.53 -17.13 -19.54
N GLU A 585 -5.14 -17.00 -18.36
CA GLU A 585 -4.43 -17.02 -17.07
C GLU A 585 -4.63 -18.34 -16.32
N LEU A 586 -3.56 -18.83 -15.70
CA LEU A 586 -3.53 -20.13 -15.05
C LEU A 586 -3.53 -19.98 -13.52
N GLY A 587 -4.59 -20.46 -12.88
CA GLY A 587 -4.62 -20.64 -11.44
C GLY A 587 -4.25 -22.06 -11.03
N ASP A 588 -4.39 -22.34 -9.74
CA ASP A 588 -4.15 -23.70 -9.24
C ASP A 588 -5.32 -24.63 -9.57
N GLY A 589 -5.16 -25.41 -10.65
CA GLY A 589 -6.13 -26.42 -11.07
C GLY A 589 -7.27 -25.87 -11.92
N PHE A 590 -7.14 -24.65 -12.45
CA PHE A 590 -8.07 -24.05 -13.40
C PHE A 590 -7.36 -23.05 -14.32
N VAL A 591 -7.97 -22.77 -15.46
CA VAL A 591 -7.54 -21.73 -16.40
C VAL A 591 -8.73 -20.83 -16.73
N VAL A 592 -8.49 -19.52 -16.86
CA VAL A 592 -9.48 -18.56 -17.34
C VAL A 592 -9.05 -18.04 -18.70
N THR A 593 -9.95 -18.09 -19.67
CA THR A 593 -9.68 -17.69 -21.05
C THR A 593 -10.66 -16.61 -21.51
N HIS A 594 -10.17 -15.63 -22.27
CA HIS A 594 -11.01 -14.63 -22.92
C HIS A 594 -11.46 -15.11 -24.31
N ASP A 595 -12.74 -15.47 -24.42
CA ASP A 595 -13.40 -15.65 -25.71
C ASP A 595 -13.72 -14.28 -26.30
N ARG A 596 -12.79 -13.76 -27.11
CA ARG A 596 -12.90 -12.44 -27.74
C ARG A 596 -14.04 -12.36 -28.75
N GLN A 597 -14.36 -13.45 -29.44
CA GLN A 597 -15.42 -13.46 -30.43
C GLN A 597 -16.79 -13.35 -29.76
N ALA A 598 -17.00 -14.07 -28.66
CA ALA A 598 -18.23 -13.99 -27.88
C ALA A 598 -18.27 -12.81 -26.89
N GLY A 599 -17.12 -12.17 -26.62
CA GLY A 599 -16.97 -11.12 -25.63
C GLY A 599 -17.20 -11.63 -24.21
N ARG A 600 -16.62 -12.79 -23.84
CA ARG A 600 -16.88 -13.48 -22.57
C ARG A 600 -15.62 -14.04 -21.92
N LEU A 601 -15.59 -14.05 -20.60
CA LEU A 601 -14.60 -14.79 -19.81
C LEU A 601 -15.12 -16.18 -19.48
N VAL A 602 -14.28 -17.19 -19.72
CA VAL A 602 -14.60 -18.60 -19.51
C VAL A 602 -13.60 -19.20 -18.51
N LEU A 603 -14.12 -19.72 -17.40
CA LEU A 603 -13.34 -20.46 -16.41
C LEU A 603 -13.46 -21.95 -16.70
N THR A 604 -12.32 -22.64 -16.81
CA THR A 604 -12.23 -24.09 -17.01
C THR A 604 -11.46 -24.73 -15.87
N THR A 605 -12.12 -25.55 -15.06
CA THR A 605 -11.47 -26.34 -14.00
C THR A 605 -10.85 -27.60 -14.59
N VAL A 606 -9.68 -28.02 -14.09
CA VAL A 606 -8.90 -29.16 -14.61
C VAL A 606 -8.36 -30.07 -13.50
N ALA A 607 -8.52 -29.71 -12.23
CA ALA A 607 -7.91 -30.39 -11.09
C ALA A 607 -8.22 -31.89 -10.99
N ASP A 608 -9.41 -32.31 -11.43
CA ASP A 608 -9.89 -33.70 -11.39
C ASP A 608 -9.58 -34.48 -12.68
N GLY A 609 -8.78 -33.91 -13.59
CA GLY A 609 -8.41 -34.52 -14.87
C GLY A 609 -9.52 -34.49 -15.93
N THR A 610 -10.69 -33.92 -15.61
CA THR A 610 -11.79 -33.70 -16.57
C THR A 610 -12.07 -32.20 -16.67
N PRO A 611 -11.91 -31.57 -17.86
CA PRO A 611 -12.14 -30.14 -18.00
C PRO A 611 -13.62 -29.79 -17.89
N VAL A 612 -13.97 -28.84 -17.02
CA VAL A 612 -15.35 -28.31 -16.88
C VAL A 612 -15.33 -26.80 -17.00
N SER A 613 -16.01 -26.29 -18.04
CA SER A 613 -16.05 -24.86 -18.38
C SER A 613 -17.36 -24.18 -17.97
N ARG A 614 -17.28 -22.92 -17.55
CA ARG A 614 -18.45 -22.03 -17.36
C ARG A 614 -18.09 -20.58 -17.70
N VAL A 615 -19.08 -19.83 -18.19
CA VAL A 615 -18.95 -18.38 -18.39
C VAL A 615 -19.01 -17.69 -17.02
N ILE A 616 -18.07 -16.78 -16.76
CA ILE A 616 -17.98 -16.07 -15.48
C ILE A 616 -18.23 -14.56 -15.60
N GLY A 617 -18.24 -14.00 -16.81
CA GLY A 617 -18.46 -12.57 -17.01
C GLY A 617 -18.50 -12.17 -18.48
N ALA A 618 -19.13 -11.03 -18.76
CA ALA A 618 -19.04 -10.36 -20.06
C ALA A 618 -17.76 -9.51 -20.10
N LEU A 619 -17.01 -9.62 -21.19
CA LEU A 619 -15.82 -8.83 -21.44
C LEU A 619 -15.71 -8.59 -22.97
N PRO A 620 -16.30 -7.52 -23.50
CA PRO A 620 -16.23 -7.19 -24.92
C PRO A 620 -14.78 -7.05 -25.41
N ASP A 621 -14.49 -7.48 -26.64
CA ASP A 621 -13.16 -7.30 -27.23
C ASP A 621 -12.91 -5.83 -27.59
N THR A 622 -11.74 -5.33 -27.22
CA THR A 622 -11.29 -3.96 -27.50
C THR A 622 -10.24 -3.93 -28.61
N GLY A 623 -9.88 -5.09 -29.18
CA GLY A 623 -8.82 -5.23 -30.18
C GLY A 623 -7.41 -5.34 -29.59
N ILE A 624 -7.27 -5.17 -28.27
CA ILE A 624 -6.01 -5.29 -27.52
C ILE A 624 -6.18 -6.24 -26.33
N SER A 625 -5.07 -6.72 -25.76
CA SER A 625 -5.07 -7.56 -24.56
C SER A 625 -5.64 -6.81 -23.36
N GLN A 626 -6.49 -7.51 -22.60
CA GLN A 626 -7.20 -7.00 -21.42
C GLN A 626 -6.81 -7.73 -20.14
N ARG A 627 -5.97 -8.77 -20.23
CA ARG A 627 -5.33 -9.47 -19.12
C ARG A 627 -4.48 -8.52 -18.29
N GLU A 628 -4.60 -8.63 -16.97
CA GLU A 628 -3.95 -7.78 -15.95
C GLU A 628 -4.29 -6.28 -16.09
N VAL A 629 -5.31 -5.97 -16.89
CA VAL A 629 -5.85 -4.62 -17.10
C VAL A 629 -7.31 -4.57 -16.65
N ARG A 630 -8.13 -5.49 -17.18
CA ARG A 630 -9.56 -5.63 -16.92
C ARG A 630 -9.93 -6.97 -16.32
N TRP A 631 -9.04 -7.97 -16.33
CA TRP A 631 -9.27 -9.25 -15.67
C TRP A 631 -7.95 -9.94 -15.29
N THR A 632 -7.98 -10.78 -14.26
CA THR A 632 -6.81 -11.48 -13.71
C THR A 632 -7.24 -12.67 -12.87
N VAL A 633 -6.29 -13.55 -12.56
CA VAL A 633 -6.47 -14.73 -11.70
C VAL A 633 -5.54 -14.60 -10.51
N ASP A 634 -6.01 -14.97 -9.32
CA ASP A 634 -5.11 -15.17 -8.18
C ASP A 634 -4.40 -16.51 -8.35
N GLU A 635 -3.10 -16.50 -8.63
CA GLU A 635 -2.35 -17.77 -8.74
C GLU A 635 -2.22 -18.48 -7.39
N SER A 636 -2.37 -17.71 -6.32
CA SER A 636 -2.16 -18.12 -4.93
C SER A 636 -3.47 -18.48 -4.22
N THR A 637 -4.62 -18.13 -4.78
CA THR A 637 -5.96 -18.41 -4.21
C THR A 637 -6.96 -18.86 -5.27
N GLY A 638 -8.09 -19.43 -4.86
CA GLY A 638 -9.12 -19.92 -5.78
C GLY A 638 -10.03 -18.83 -6.34
N ASN A 639 -9.50 -17.65 -6.70
CA ASN A 639 -10.30 -16.47 -7.07
C ASN A 639 -9.91 -15.88 -8.44
N VAL A 640 -10.90 -15.30 -9.11
CA VAL A 640 -10.75 -14.55 -10.36
C VAL A 640 -11.32 -13.15 -10.17
N ALA A 641 -10.70 -12.13 -10.77
CA ALA A 641 -11.23 -10.77 -10.78
C ALA A 641 -11.44 -10.27 -12.21
N TYR A 642 -12.55 -9.58 -12.48
CA TYR A 642 -12.75 -8.85 -13.75
C TYR A 642 -13.54 -7.54 -13.57
N VAL A 643 -13.39 -6.61 -14.51
CA VAL A 643 -14.03 -5.29 -14.49
C VAL A 643 -15.11 -5.20 -15.57
N ASP A 644 -16.34 -4.85 -15.17
CA ASP A 644 -17.44 -4.66 -16.12
C ASP A 644 -17.48 -3.25 -16.74
N ASP A 645 -18.46 -3.00 -17.60
CA ASP A 645 -18.67 -1.73 -18.30
C ASP A 645 -19.13 -0.58 -17.39
N GLN A 646 -19.58 -0.88 -16.16
CA GLN A 646 -19.86 0.12 -15.13
C GLN A 646 -18.67 0.37 -14.19
N GLU A 647 -17.48 -0.15 -14.51
CA GLU A 647 -16.25 -0.03 -13.70
C GLU A 647 -16.37 -0.69 -12.32
N ARG A 648 -17.22 -1.71 -12.18
CA ARG A 648 -17.32 -2.56 -10.97
C ARG A 648 -16.36 -3.73 -11.11
N VAL A 649 -15.74 -4.15 -10.01
CA VAL A 649 -14.87 -5.33 -9.98
C VAL A 649 -15.64 -6.53 -9.45
N HIS A 650 -15.71 -7.59 -10.23
CA HIS A 650 -16.33 -8.85 -9.89
C HIS A 650 -15.30 -9.84 -9.37
N LEU A 651 -15.54 -10.42 -8.20
CA LEU A 651 -14.71 -11.44 -7.58
C LEU A 651 -15.43 -12.79 -7.65
N VAL A 652 -14.89 -13.69 -8.48
CA VAL A 652 -15.51 -14.98 -8.79
C VAL A 652 -14.70 -16.10 -8.14
N PRO A 653 -15.30 -16.87 -7.20
CA PRO A 653 -14.66 -18.06 -6.66
C PRO A 653 -14.64 -19.19 -7.70
N THR A 654 -13.54 -19.93 -7.78
CA THR A 654 -13.35 -20.99 -8.77
C THR A 654 -13.96 -22.32 -8.33
N GLY A 655 -14.07 -22.53 -7.02
CA GLY A 655 -14.48 -23.79 -6.40
C GLY A 655 -13.37 -24.86 -6.40
N VAL A 656 -12.15 -24.53 -6.87
CA VAL A 656 -11.05 -25.49 -6.95
C VAL A 656 -10.22 -25.51 -5.67
N THR A 657 -10.00 -26.71 -5.13
CA THR A 657 -9.14 -26.91 -3.96
C THR A 657 -7.68 -26.65 -4.35
N GLN A 658 -7.00 -25.78 -3.61
CA GLN A 658 -5.62 -25.37 -3.86
C GLN A 658 -4.60 -26.44 -3.44
N GLN A 659 -3.41 -26.45 -4.03
CA GLN A 659 -2.28 -27.32 -3.66
C GLN A 659 -1.81 -27.07 -2.23
N PRO A 660 -1.13 -28.05 -1.59
CA PRO A 660 -0.38 -27.83 -0.36
C PRO A 660 0.56 -26.62 -0.46
N LEU A 661 0.71 -25.89 0.66
CA LEU A 661 1.64 -24.77 0.76
C LEU A 661 3.06 -25.21 0.39
N ARG A 662 3.72 -24.45 -0.50
CA ARG A 662 5.10 -24.71 -0.92
C ARG A 662 5.93 -23.42 -0.88
N LEU A 663 7.25 -23.58 -0.93
CA LEU A 663 8.19 -22.48 -1.09
C LEU A 663 8.34 -22.11 -2.56
N LEU A 664 8.32 -20.81 -2.87
CA LEU A 664 8.56 -20.28 -4.22
C LEU A 664 10.05 -19.99 -4.50
N ALA A 665 10.88 -19.98 -3.45
CA ALA A 665 12.31 -19.75 -3.53
C ALA A 665 13.04 -20.46 -2.37
N PRO A 666 14.36 -20.68 -2.47
CA PRO A 666 15.16 -21.13 -1.33
C PRO A 666 15.01 -20.22 -0.12
N VAL A 667 15.02 -20.80 1.07
CA VAL A 667 14.91 -20.06 2.34
C VAL A 667 16.15 -19.19 2.52
N ASP A 668 15.95 -17.90 2.75
CA ASP A 668 17.03 -16.98 3.11
C ASP A 668 17.19 -16.99 4.64
N SER A 669 18.39 -17.27 5.14
CA SER A 669 18.64 -17.48 6.57
C SER A 669 19.94 -16.81 7.00
N ALA A 670 19.89 -16.10 8.11
CA ALA A 670 21.07 -15.47 8.69
C ALA A 670 22.03 -16.53 9.25
N SER A 671 23.31 -16.43 8.87
CA SER A 671 24.39 -17.25 9.45
C SER A 671 24.88 -16.70 10.80
N THR A 672 24.73 -15.40 11.01
CA THR A 672 25.04 -14.68 12.25
C THR A 672 23.93 -13.69 12.60
N LEU A 673 23.72 -13.45 13.89
CA LEU A 673 22.71 -12.54 14.40
C LEU A 673 23.27 -11.79 15.60
N VAL A 674 23.02 -10.48 15.66
CA VAL A 674 23.34 -9.65 16.83
C VAL A 674 22.09 -9.54 17.70
N ALA A 675 22.25 -9.83 19.00
CA ALA A 675 21.18 -9.72 19.96
C ALA A 675 20.65 -8.29 20.07
N ARG A 676 19.34 -8.17 20.30
CA ARG A 676 18.60 -6.91 20.38
C ARG A 676 17.70 -6.97 21.62
N GLU A 677 17.49 -5.83 22.24
CA GLU A 677 16.46 -5.70 23.29
C GLU A 677 15.08 -6.06 22.72
N ILE A 678 14.19 -6.57 23.57
CA ILE A 678 12.88 -7.10 23.14
C ILE A 678 11.93 -6.01 22.63
N ASP A 679 12.18 -4.75 22.97
CA ASP A 679 11.44 -3.56 22.53
C ASP A 679 12.02 -2.93 21.25
N ALA A 680 13.15 -3.45 20.74
CA ALA A 680 13.73 -3.04 19.48
C ALA A 680 13.11 -3.80 18.30
N THR A 681 13.53 -3.48 17.07
CA THR A 681 13.28 -4.34 15.90
C THR A 681 14.21 -5.56 15.96
N PRO A 682 13.68 -6.79 15.91
CA PRO A 682 14.52 -7.98 15.94
C PRO A 682 15.38 -8.07 14.67
N SER A 683 16.56 -8.66 14.81
CA SER A 683 17.38 -9.03 13.65
C SER A 683 16.67 -10.12 12.84
N THR A 684 16.65 -10.01 11.52
CA THR A 684 16.01 -11.00 10.65
C THR A 684 16.75 -12.33 10.75
N LEU A 685 16.07 -13.38 11.21
CA LEU A 685 16.60 -14.73 11.32
C LEU A 685 16.43 -15.46 9.98
N THR A 686 15.24 -15.39 9.39
CA THR A 686 14.93 -16.06 8.13
C THR A 686 13.77 -15.39 7.38
N THR A 687 13.79 -15.51 6.06
CA THR A 687 12.73 -15.07 5.15
C THR A 687 12.31 -16.22 4.23
N LEU A 688 11.01 -16.47 4.14
CA LEU A 688 10.40 -17.48 3.28
C LEU A 688 9.44 -16.81 2.29
N LEU A 689 9.39 -17.30 1.06
CA LEU A 689 8.40 -16.89 0.06
C LEU A 689 7.45 -18.04 -0.22
N LEU A 690 6.17 -17.84 0.03
CA LEU A 690 5.14 -18.86 0.03
C LEU A 690 4.29 -18.82 -1.25
N SER A 691 3.82 -19.99 -1.69
CA SER A 691 2.91 -20.11 -2.83
C SER A 691 1.49 -19.66 -2.58
N LYS A 692 1.08 -19.53 -1.31
CA LYS A 692 -0.26 -19.11 -0.91
C LYS A 692 -0.25 -18.55 0.51
N PRO A 693 -1.32 -17.85 0.97
CA PRO A 693 -1.36 -17.27 2.30
C PRO A 693 -1.24 -18.31 3.44
N ALA A 694 -0.69 -17.88 4.56
CA ALA A 694 -0.54 -18.67 5.78
C ALA A 694 -1.40 -18.10 6.91
N ALA A 695 -2.00 -18.97 7.73
CA ALA A 695 -2.76 -18.60 8.93
C ALA A 695 -1.83 -18.12 10.08
N GLY A 696 -0.59 -18.60 10.09
CA GLY A 696 0.38 -18.28 11.12
C GLY A 696 1.63 -19.14 11.02
N TRP A 697 2.61 -18.84 11.87
CA TRP A 697 3.88 -19.55 11.93
C TRP A 697 4.38 -19.72 13.37
N ARG A 698 5.23 -20.72 13.60
CA ARG A 698 5.86 -21.03 14.88
C ARG A 698 7.36 -21.22 14.72
N LEU A 699 8.14 -20.37 15.38
CA LEU A 699 9.59 -20.50 15.54
C LEU A 699 9.89 -21.24 16.85
N THR A 700 10.82 -22.19 16.82
CA THR A 700 11.41 -22.83 18.01
C THR A 700 12.93 -22.72 17.89
N VAL A 701 13.59 -22.25 18.95
CA VAL A 701 15.05 -22.09 18.99
C VAL A 701 15.62 -22.96 20.11
N ARG A 702 16.70 -23.69 19.80
CA ARG A 702 17.39 -24.63 20.68
C ARG A 702 18.85 -24.24 20.79
N SER A 703 19.34 -24.14 22.03
CA SER A 703 20.78 -23.99 22.29
C SER A 703 21.50 -25.26 21.87
N ARG A 704 22.52 -25.13 21.01
CA ARG A 704 23.30 -26.29 20.57
C ARG A 704 24.23 -26.81 21.66
N ALA A 705 24.67 -25.93 22.56
CA ALA A 705 25.51 -26.28 23.71
C ALA A 705 24.74 -27.15 24.73
N THR A 706 23.50 -26.78 25.06
CA THR A 706 22.73 -27.47 26.11
C THR A 706 21.68 -28.45 25.59
N GLY A 707 21.33 -28.36 24.30
CA GLY A 707 20.22 -29.08 23.69
C GLY A 707 18.83 -28.61 24.16
N LYS A 708 18.73 -27.59 25.02
CA LYS A 708 17.45 -27.09 25.55
C LYS A 708 16.78 -26.13 24.57
N VAL A 709 15.44 -26.17 24.49
CA VAL A 709 14.65 -25.12 23.82
C VAL A 709 14.74 -23.86 24.67
N VAL A 710 15.21 -22.78 24.07
CA VAL A 710 15.46 -21.49 24.74
C VAL A 710 14.43 -20.42 24.37
N ASP A 711 13.77 -20.57 23.23
CA ASP A 711 12.76 -19.63 22.76
C ASP A 711 11.72 -20.36 21.90
N THR A 712 10.47 -19.91 21.96
CA THR A 712 9.38 -20.35 21.10
C THR A 712 8.46 -19.16 20.84
N ARG A 713 8.22 -18.85 19.57
CA ARG A 713 7.43 -17.68 19.15
C ARG A 713 6.42 -18.06 18.11
N ASP A 714 5.22 -17.52 18.25
CA ASP A 714 4.16 -17.64 17.26
C ASP A 714 3.96 -16.29 16.58
N GLY A 715 3.70 -16.31 15.27
CA GLY A 715 3.29 -15.14 14.51
C GLY A 715 1.98 -15.37 13.74
N GLY A 716 1.33 -14.26 13.43
CA GLY A 716 0.00 -14.25 12.79
C GLY A 716 0.03 -14.53 11.30
N ALA A 717 -1.13 -14.36 10.68
CA ALA A 717 -1.35 -14.61 9.26
C ALA A 717 -0.45 -13.75 8.37
N THR A 718 -0.01 -14.34 7.26
CA THR A 718 0.84 -13.69 6.26
C THR A 718 0.37 -14.02 4.85
N ARG A 719 0.70 -13.15 3.89
CA ARG A 719 0.31 -13.29 2.48
C ARG A 719 1.57 -13.22 1.62
N GLY A 720 2.06 -14.40 1.24
CA GLY A 720 3.25 -14.59 0.40
C GLY A 720 4.58 -14.57 1.17
N GLU A 721 5.14 -13.41 1.55
CA GLU A 721 6.40 -13.38 2.33
C GLU A 721 6.19 -13.59 3.83
N VAL A 722 7.04 -14.42 4.45
CA VAL A 722 7.17 -14.59 5.89
C VAL A 722 8.58 -14.19 6.31
N LYS A 723 8.71 -13.04 6.97
CA LYS A 723 9.97 -12.55 7.53
C LYS A 723 9.98 -12.71 9.05
N VAL A 724 10.80 -13.62 9.56
CA VAL A 724 10.89 -13.95 10.99
C VAL A 724 12.14 -13.36 11.59
N GLY A 725 11.97 -12.52 12.62
CA GLY A 725 13.05 -11.96 13.40
C GLY A 725 13.26 -12.68 14.73
N TRP A 726 14.49 -12.64 15.24
CA TRP A 726 14.84 -13.15 16.56
C TRP A 726 15.67 -12.13 17.35
N PHE A 727 15.39 -12.01 18.66
CA PHE A 727 16.05 -11.04 19.54
C PHE A 727 17.35 -11.57 20.16
N GLY A 728 17.57 -12.88 20.16
CA GLY A 728 18.65 -13.49 20.95
C GLY A 728 18.34 -13.50 22.45
N THR A 729 17.06 -13.50 22.81
CA THR A 729 16.56 -13.51 24.19
C THR A 729 15.70 -14.75 24.43
N ASP A 730 15.55 -15.13 25.70
CA ASP A 730 14.56 -16.13 26.12
C ASP A 730 13.13 -15.56 26.11
N ALA A 731 12.14 -16.41 26.41
CA ALA A 731 10.74 -16.01 26.47
C ALA A 731 10.41 -14.93 27.53
N LYS A 732 11.34 -14.65 28.47
CA LYS A 732 11.21 -13.60 29.49
C LYS A 732 11.95 -12.32 29.09
N GLY A 733 12.60 -12.29 27.94
CA GLY A 733 13.39 -11.16 27.45
C GLY A 733 14.82 -11.11 28.00
N ALA A 734 15.28 -12.12 28.73
CA ALA A 734 16.67 -12.18 29.18
C ALA A 734 17.59 -12.56 28.01
N PHE A 735 18.72 -11.87 27.87
CA PHE A 735 19.71 -12.24 26.85
C PHE A 735 20.20 -13.67 27.05
N LEU A 736 20.22 -14.41 25.96
CA LEU A 736 20.84 -15.73 25.93
C LEU A 736 22.35 -15.58 25.91
N THR A 737 23.07 -16.66 26.15
CA THR A 737 24.52 -16.67 25.97
C THR A 737 24.87 -16.54 24.48
N ASN A 738 25.96 -15.86 24.16
CA ASN A 738 26.55 -15.93 22.82
C ASN A 738 26.78 -17.41 22.44
N GLY A 739 26.76 -17.70 21.14
CA GLY A 739 27.00 -19.06 20.64
C GLY A 739 26.03 -19.51 19.55
N ARG A 740 26.01 -20.82 19.27
CA ARG A 740 25.21 -21.38 18.17
C ARG A 740 23.86 -21.92 18.62
N TYR A 741 22.85 -21.59 17.83
CA TYR A 741 21.46 -21.97 18.07
C TYR A 741 20.89 -22.64 16.82
N ASP A 742 20.28 -23.80 17.02
CA ASP A 742 19.50 -24.46 15.98
C ASP A 742 18.06 -23.97 16.08
N TRP A 743 17.41 -23.75 14.94
CA TRP A 743 16.05 -23.24 14.91
C TRP A 743 15.20 -24.02 13.91
N THR A 744 13.90 -24.10 14.20
CA THR A 744 12.89 -24.67 13.32
C THR A 744 11.73 -23.69 13.20
N LEU A 745 11.29 -23.41 11.97
CA LEU A 745 10.13 -22.61 11.66
C LEU A 745 9.07 -23.50 11.00
N SER A 746 7.85 -23.50 11.52
CA SER A 746 6.69 -24.19 10.95
C SER A 746 5.64 -23.17 10.51
N VAL A 747 5.17 -23.23 9.27
CA VAL A 747 4.22 -22.28 8.68
C VAL A 747 2.93 -23.01 8.29
N THR A 748 1.78 -22.55 8.80
CA THR A 748 0.48 -23.20 8.63
C THR A 748 -0.30 -22.57 7.47
N PRO A 749 -0.80 -23.33 6.48
CA PRO A 749 -1.59 -22.77 5.37
C PRO A 749 -2.89 -22.12 5.86
N ALA A 750 -3.28 -20.99 5.25
CA ALA A 750 -4.49 -20.26 5.62
C ALA A 750 -5.79 -21.00 5.27
N ASP A 751 -5.76 -21.80 4.20
CA ASP A 751 -6.91 -22.58 3.71
C ASP A 751 -7.02 -23.97 4.36
N GLY A 752 -6.09 -24.33 5.24
CA GLY A 752 -6.03 -25.65 5.87
C GLY A 752 -5.64 -26.80 4.95
N VAL A 753 -5.27 -26.53 3.68
CA VAL A 753 -4.91 -27.58 2.72
C VAL A 753 -3.40 -27.85 2.74
N GLY A 754 -3.05 -29.09 3.13
CA GLY A 754 -1.67 -29.56 3.27
C GLY A 754 -1.13 -29.46 4.70
N ALA A 755 -0.04 -30.19 4.97
CA ALA A 755 0.66 -30.09 6.24
C ALA A 755 1.42 -28.75 6.35
N PRO A 756 1.70 -28.25 7.57
CA PRO A 756 2.56 -27.08 7.75
C PRO A 756 3.94 -27.26 7.07
N VAL A 757 4.43 -26.22 6.40
CA VAL A 757 5.78 -26.21 5.84
C VAL A 757 6.78 -25.97 6.96
N ALA A 758 7.72 -26.90 7.15
CA ALA A 758 8.78 -26.78 8.14
C ALA A 758 10.13 -26.52 7.47
N THR A 759 10.88 -25.55 8.00
CA THR A 759 12.28 -25.29 7.65
C THR A 759 13.13 -25.17 8.92
N SER A 760 14.43 -25.40 8.80
CA SER A 760 15.35 -25.37 9.93
C SER A 760 16.72 -24.85 9.52
N GLY A 761 17.44 -24.28 10.47
CA GLY A 761 18.82 -23.83 10.26
C GLY A 761 19.59 -23.67 11.57
N THR A 762 20.81 -23.17 11.45
CA THR A 762 21.66 -22.82 12.59
C THR A 762 22.10 -21.36 12.43
N VAL A 763 22.08 -20.60 13.53
CA VAL A 763 22.55 -19.21 13.58
C VAL A 763 23.58 -19.03 14.70
N ALA A 764 24.60 -18.21 14.49
CA ALA A 764 25.51 -17.78 15.56
C ALA A 764 25.04 -16.44 16.15
N LEU A 765 24.81 -16.41 17.47
CA LEU A 765 24.39 -15.24 18.22
C LEU A 765 25.60 -14.52 18.82
N SER A 766 25.64 -13.20 18.65
CA SER A 766 26.63 -12.31 19.25
C SER A 766 25.99 -11.09 19.90
N GLY A 767 26.73 -10.37 20.76
CA GLY A 767 26.24 -9.18 21.47
C GLY A 767 25.18 -9.48 22.55
N ALA A 768 24.97 -10.76 22.88
CA ALA A 768 24.16 -11.23 23.99
C ALA A 768 25.03 -11.40 25.26
N ALA A 769 24.60 -12.20 26.25
CA ALA A 769 25.40 -12.46 27.44
C ALA A 769 26.70 -13.21 27.05
N PRO A 770 27.88 -12.82 27.54
CA PRO A 770 29.11 -13.50 27.18
C PRO A 770 29.14 -14.91 27.76
N ALA A 771 29.67 -15.86 27.02
CA ALA A 771 29.95 -17.19 27.55
C ALA A 771 31.04 -17.08 28.62
N THR A 772 30.96 -17.90 29.66
CA THR A 772 31.95 -17.87 30.72
C THR A 772 33.32 -18.23 30.17
N HIS A 773 34.33 -17.47 30.59
CA HIS A 773 35.70 -17.63 30.12
C HIS A 773 35.94 -17.37 28.61
N ASP A 774 34.98 -16.93 27.81
CA ASP A 774 35.19 -16.54 26.39
C ASP A 774 35.68 -15.09 26.28
N TYR A 775 36.99 -14.90 26.15
CA TYR A 775 37.65 -13.60 26.16
C TYR A 775 38.23 -13.17 24.82
N ILE A 776 38.41 -14.10 23.87
CA ILE A 776 38.97 -13.85 22.55
C ILE A 776 38.33 -14.82 21.54
N GLY A 777 38.46 -14.57 20.23
CA GLY A 777 37.98 -15.52 19.22
C GLY A 777 36.62 -15.18 18.60
N GLY A 778 36.03 -14.05 18.97
CA GLY A 778 34.86 -13.49 18.29
C GLY A 778 33.52 -14.09 18.73
N GLY A 779 33.42 -14.52 19.99
CA GLY A 779 32.18 -15.04 20.57
C GLY A 779 31.90 -16.48 20.16
N ASP A 780 32.96 -17.28 20.02
CA ASP A 780 32.84 -18.71 19.70
C ASP A 780 32.25 -19.52 20.87
N SER A 781 32.13 -18.88 22.04
CA SER A 781 31.52 -19.42 23.26
C SER A 781 32.29 -20.58 23.86
N PHE A 782 33.55 -20.75 23.44
CA PHE A 782 34.46 -21.70 24.03
C PHE A 782 35.29 -20.99 25.09
N GLY A 783 35.54 -21.70 26.18
CA GLY A 783 36.34 -21.15 27.26
C GLY A 783 37.80 -20.94 26.86
N ASP A 784 38.36 -19.82 27.27
CA ASP A 784 39.74 -19.44 27.06
C ASP A 784 40.54 -19.57 28.34
N LEU A 785 41.84 -19.87 28.18
CA LEU A 785 42.77 -19.95 29.30
C LEU A 785 43.64 -18.69 29.35
N VAL A 786 43.67 -18.02 30.51
CA VAL A 786 44.52 -16.84 30.69
C VAL A 786 45.91 -17.28 31.14
N THR A 787 46.93 -16.76 30.49
CA THR A 787 48.32 -17.15 30.74
C THR A 787 49.16 -15.94 31.14
N LEU A 788 50.05 -16.12 32.13
CA LEU A 788 51.06 -15.14 32.50
C LEU A 788 52.43 -15.79 32.44
N SER A 789 53.27 -15.31 31.52
CA SER A 789 54.65 -15.78 31.34
C SER A 789 55.60 -15.32 32.44
N SER A 790 56.76 -15.97 32.53
CA SER A 790 57.82 -15.58 33.47
C SER A 790 58.45 -14.21 33.18
N SER A 791 58.23 -13.64 31.98
CA SER A 791 58.67 -12.29 31.59
C SER A 791 57.60 -11.21 31.82
N GLY A 792 56.44 -11.55 32.40
CA GLY A 792 55.38 -10.57 32.63
C GLY A 792 54.49 -10.26 31.41
N THR A 793 54.47 -11.16 30.43
CA THR A 793 53.52 -11.12 29.30
C THR A 793 52.25 -11.89 29.66
N LEU A 794 51.10 -11.22 29.62
CA LEU A 794 49.76 -11.81 29.77
C LEU A 794 49.17 -12.10 28.38
N GLY A 795 48.41 -13.18 28.21
CA GLY A 795 47.65 -13.44 26.98
C GLY A 795 46.58 -14.51 27.15
N PHE A 796 45.69 -14.62 26.16
CA PHE A 796 44.60 -15.60 26.14
C PHE A 796 44.94 -16.75 25.20
N ARG A 797 44.69 -17.96 25.67
CA ARG A 797 44.78 -19.19 24.89
C ARG A 797 43.38 -19.56 24.46
N GLN A 798 43.10 -19.35 23.16
CA GLN A 798 41.76 -19.52 22.64
C GLN A 798 41.31 -20.99 22.69
N GLY A 799 40.14 -21.25 23.26
CA GLY A 799 39.50 -22.57 23.22
C GLY A 799 39.19 -23.01 21.80
N SER A 800 39.42 -24.29 21.47
CA SER A 800 39.16 -24.80 20.12
C SER A 800 37.76 -25.39 19.92
N GLY A 801 36.97 -25.51 21.00
CA GLY A 801 35.73 -26.30 21.02
C GLY A 801 35.94 -27.79 20.77
N LYS A 802 37.20 -28.27 20.82
CA LYS A 802 37.57 -29.69 20.67
C LYS A 802 38.37 -30.19 21.88
N GLY A 803 38.38 -29.39 22.94
CA GLY A 803 39.07 -29.62 24.19
C GLY A 803 40.58 -29.44 24.09
N THR A 804 41.03 -28.52 23.25
CA THR A 804 42.44 -28.07 23.17
C THR A 804 42.46 -26.55 23.06
N PHE A 805 43.65 -25.96 23.22
CA PHE A 805 43.86 -24.53 22.97
C PHE A 805 44.59 -24.34 21.65
N SER A 806 44.15 -23.38 20.84
CA SER A 806 44.73 -23.11 19.53
C SER A 806 45.92 -22.17 19.64
N VAL A 807 45.69 -20.87 19.48
CA VAL A 807 46.69 -19.81 19.40
C VAL A 807 46.72 -18.96 20.66
N ASN A 808 47.88 -18.36 20.94
CA ASN A 808 48.00 -17.32 21.96
C ASN A 808 47.62 -15.98 21.32
N LEU A 809 46.48 -15.44 21.73
CA LEU A 809 45.94 -14.18 21.23
C LEU A 809 45.90 -13.14 22.33
N GLY A 810 45.72 -11.87 21.94
CA GLY A 810 45.56 -10.76 22.87
C GLY A 810 46.70 -10.67 23.88
N THR A 811 47.95 -10.74 23.43
CA THR A 811 49.11 -10.69 24.31
C THR A 811 49.51 -9.25 24.66
N SER A 812 49.91 -9.02 25.91
CA SER A 812 50.43 -7.72 26.37
C SER A 812 51.56 -7.88 27.39
N SER A 813 52.61 -7.06 27.25
CA SER A 813 53.73 -6.99 28.19
C SER A 813 53.51 -5.90 29.24
N GLY A 814 54.38 -5.86 30.26
CA GLY A 814 54.34 -4.84 31.31
C GLY A 814 53.57 -5.24 32.57
N TRP A 815 53.10 -6.48 32.66
CA TRP A 815 52.54 -7.03 33.89
C TRP A 815 53.65 -7.56 34.80
N THR A 816 53.47 -7.46 36.12
CA THR A 816 54.41 -8.10 37.06
C THR A 816 54.03 -9.56 37.27
N THR A 817 55.02 -10.43 37.45
CA THR A 817 54.80 -11.89 37.62
C THR A 817 54.13 -12.26 38.95
N THR A 818 53.99 -11.30 39.87
CA THR A 818 53.32 -11.46 41.18
C THR A 818 51.86 -11.01 41.18
N ASN A 819 51.39 -10.42 40.07
CA ASN A 819 49.97 -10.11 39.87
C ASN A 819 49.15 -11.41 39.89
N LYS A 820 47.94 -11.35 40.48
CA LYS A 820 46.95 -12.43 40.38
C LYS A 820 45.82 -11.98 39.46
N VAL A 821 45.53 -12.78 38.46
CA VAL A 821 44.46 -12.53 37.50
C VAL A 821 43.30 -13.46 37.84
N VAL A 822 42.07 -12.96 37.72
CA VAL A 822 40.86 -13.73 37.91
C VAL A 822 40.00 -13.48 36.68
N PRO A 823 39.88 -14.45 35.77
CA PRO A 823 38.83 -14.44 34.76
C PRO A 823 37.49 -14.41 35.52
N PHE A 824 36.73 -13.33 35.37
CA PHE A 824 35.62 -13.01 36.26
C PHE A 824 34.25 -13.19 35.61
N GLY A 825 34.09 -12.82 34.34
CA GLY A 825 32.79 -12.68 33.69
C GLY A 825 32.36 -11.20 33.62
N ASP A 826 31.18 -10.92 33.07
CA ASP A 826 30.65 -9.55 32.94
C ASP A 826 30.21 -8.98 34.31
N LEU A 827 31.12 -8.28 34.98
CA LEU A 827 30.79 -7.53 36.19
C LEU A 827 30.19 -6.17 35.85
N SER A 828 30.70 -5.54 34.79
CA SER A 828 30.42 -4.16 34.44
C SER A 828 29.02 -3.94 33.83
N GLY A 829 28.39 -4.99 33.34
CA GLY A 829 27.11 -4.98 32.64
C GLY A 829 27.22 -4.55 31.17
N ASP A 830 28.42 -4.57 30.58
CA ASP A 830 28.65 -4.17 29.19
C ASP A 830 28.52 -5.33 28.19
N ARG A 831 28.18 -6.53 28.69
CA ARG A 831 28.06 -7.80 27.94
C ARG A 831 29.40 -8.30 27.38
N CYS A 832 30.51 -7.83 27.94
CA CYS A 832 31.85 -8.34 27.69
C CYS A 832 32.41 -8.97 28.98
N ASN A 833 33.24 -10.00 28.86
CA ASN A 833 33.86 -10.58 30.05
C ASN A 833 34.92 -9.65 30.64
N ASP A 834 34.79 -9.33 31.93
CA ASP A 834 35.78 -8.58 32.69
C ASP A 834 36.86 -9.48 33.30
N VAL A 835 37.99 -8.88 33.65
CA VAL A 835 39.10 -9.55 34.32
C VAL A 835 39.49 -8.79 35.58
N LEU A 836 39.48 -9.46 36.75
CA LEU A 836 40.02 -8.86 37.96
C LEU A 836 41.53 -9.08 38.04
N VAL A 837 42.28 -8.04 38.38
CA VAL A 837 43.72 -8.14 38.61
C VAL A 837 44.07 -7.57 39.98
N ARG A 838 44.60 -8.43 40.85
CA ARG A 838 45.27 -8.02 42.08
C ARG A 838 46.72 -7.69 41.77
N LEU A 839 47.05 -6.40 41.84
CA LEU A 839 48.40 -5.91 41.59
C LEU A 839 49.36 -6.25 42.75
N ALA A 840 50.66 -6.28 42.47
CA ALA A 840 51.70 -6.52 43.47
C ALA A 840 51.59 -5.62 44.71
N GLY A 841 51.22 -4.34 44.52
CA GLY A 841 51.00 -3.37 45.60
C GLY A 841 49.75 -3.62 46.46
N GLY A 842 48.92 -4.63 46.13
CA GLY A 842 47.75 -5.00 46.92
C GLY A 842 46.46 -4.27 46.55
N ALA A 843 46.46 -3.50 45.46
CA ALA A 843 45.24 -2.99 44.85
C ALA A 843 44.51 -4.10 44.07
N LEU A 844 43.17 -4.06 44.04
CA LEU A 844 42.33 -4.89 43.16
C LEU A 844 41.60 -4.01 42.16
N ARG A 845 41.67 -4.38 40.88
CA ARG A 845 41.04 -3.66 39.77
C ARG A 845 40.21 -4.62 38.93
N ALA A 846 39.04 -4.18 38.47
CA ALA A 846 38.24 -4.84 37.43
C ALA A 846 38.55 -4.19 36.09
N TYR A 847 39.33 -4.86 35.25
CA TYR A 847 39.65 -4.41 33.90
C TYR A 847 38.53 -4.78 32.93
N LYS A 848 38.14 -3.81 32.10
CA LYS A 848 37.07 -3.88 31.10
C LYS A 848 37.68 -3.86 29.69
N PRO A 849 38.17 -4.99 29.17
CA PRO A 849 38.58 -5.05 27.78
C PRO A 849 37.35 -4.86 26.88
N ASP A 850 37.54 -4.29 25.68
CA ASP A 850 36.52 -4.40 24.64
C ASP A 850 36.18 -5.89 24.43
N CYS A 851 34.95 -6.21 24.03
CA CYS A 851 34.56 -7.58 23.72
C CYS A 851 35.58 -8.23 22.76
N TYR A 852 36.15 -9.35 23.19
CA TYR A 852 37.20 -10.08 22.45
C TYR A 852 38.51 -9.29 22.24
N GLY A 853 38.73 -8.29 23.08
CA GLY A 853 39.86 -7.36 23.05
C GLY A 853 41.05 -7.80 23.90
N THR A 854 42.20 -7.18 23.64
CA THR A 854 43.44 -7.46 24.38
C THR A 854 43.44 -6.80 25.75
N LEU A 855 43.67 -7.58 26.81
CA LEU A 855 43.88 -7.05 28.16
C LEU A 855 45.30 -6.48 28.30
N LYS A 856 45.42 -5.17 28.54
CA LYS A 856 46.69 -4.43 28.69
C LYS A 856 46.73 -3.73 30.07
N PRO A 857 47.92 -3.38 30.60
CA PRO A 857 48.00 -2.58 31.83
C PRO A 857 47.24 -1.25 31.76
N SER A 858 47.11 -0.69 30.55
CA SER A 858 46.39 0.54 30.22
C SER A 858 44.90 0.34 29.88
N THR A 859 44.39 -0.90 29.83
CA THR A 859 42.96 -1.16 29.60
C THR A 859 42.14 -0.46 30.69
N ALA A 860 40.99 0.10 30.31
CA ALA A 860 40.11 0.78 31.24
C ALA A 860 39.73 -0.14 32.41
N TYR A 861 39.67 0.40 33.63
CA TYR A 861 39.37 -0.40 34.81
C TYR A 861 38.55 0.37 35.85
N THR A 862 37.82 -0.39 36.67
CA THR A 862 37.22 0.09 37.92
C THR A 862 38.07 -0.33 39.10
N SER A 863 38.42 0.61 39.98
CA SER A 863 39.12 0.28 41.23
C SER A 863 38.16 -0.36 42.23
N LEU A 864 38.46 -1.60 42.65
CA LEU A 864 37.69 -2.34 43.66
C LEU A 864 38.32 -2.24 45.05
N GLY A 865 39.56 -1.77 45.13
CA GLY A 865 40.24 -1.38 46.35
C GLY A 865 41.67 -0.96 46.06
N THR A 866 42.15 0.09 46.73
CA THR A 866 43.46 0.69 46.48
C THR A 866 44.61 -0.03 47.19
N SER A 867 44.31 -0.82 48.23
CA SER A 867 45.29 -1.62 48.99
C SER A 867 44.60 -2.74 49.76
N GLY A 868 45.36 -3.54 50.53
CA GLY A 868 44.82 -4.54 51.46
C GLY A 868 44.44 -5.89 50.85
N TRP A 869 44.38 -6.04 49.52
CA TRP A 869 44.04 -7.33 48.89
C TRP A 869 45.18 -8.35 48.90
N ASN A 870 46.38 -7.97 49.32
CA ASN A 870 47.49 -8.89 49.54
C ASN A 870 47.27 -9.85 50.71
N GLN A 871 46.31 -9.56 51.60
CA GLN A 871 45.89 -10.48 52.65
C GLN A 871 45.26 -11.78 52.09
N TYR A 872 44.85 -11.79 50.81
CA TYR A 872 44.18 -12.93 50.20
C TYR A 872 45.14 -13.80 49.36
N ASP A 873 45.25 -15.09 49.72
CA ASP A 873 46.06 -16.07 49.00
C ASP A 873 45.27 -16.81 47.91
N VAL A 874 43.94 -16.86 48.02
CA VAL A 874 43.03 -17.31 46.96
C VAL A 874 42.14 -16.16 46.54
N LEU A 875 42.02 -15.96 45.23
CA LEU A 875 41.02 -15.14 44.56
C LEU A 875 40.54 -15.97 43.36
N THR A 876 39.25 -16.30 43.30
CA THR A 876 38.69 -17.12 42.22
C THR A 876 37.21 -16.77 42.00
N ALA A 877 36.78 -16.82 40.75
CA ALA A 877 35.39 -16.61 40.35
C ALA A 877 34.80 -17.95 39.94
N PRO A 878 33.83 -18.49 40.70
CA PRO A 878 33.09 -19.68 40.32
C PRO A 878 31.90 -19.38 39.40
N GLY A 879 31.60 -18.11 39.08
CA GLY A 879 30.37 -17.70 38.40
C GLY A 879 29.39 -17.01 39.37
N ASP A 880 28.11 -16.98 39.04
CA ASP A 880 27.05 -16.44 39.91
C ASP A 880 26.66 -17.47 40.97
N ILE A 881 26.99 -17.23 42.24
CA ILE A 881 26.56 -18.07 43.36
C ILE A 881 25.35 -17.45 44.08
N SER A 882 25.11 -16.17 43.84
CA SER A 882 24.10 -15.36 44.49
C SER A 882 22.73 -15.49 43.83
N GLY A 883 22.67 -15.93 42.57
CA GLY A 883 21.47 -16.08 41.76
C GLY A 883 20.95 -14.73 41.21
N ASP A 884 21.78 -13.69 41.20
CA ASP A 884 21.41 -12.35 40.74
C ASP A 884 21.82 -12.04 39.28
N GLY A 885 22.37 -13.04 38.59
CA GLY A 885 22.83 -12.99 37.21
C GLY A 885 24.21 -12.36 37.03
N ARG A 886 24.97 -12.13 38.12
CA ARG A 886 26.31 -11.52 38.06
C ARG A 886 27.38 -12.43 38.66
N PRO A 887 28.60 -12.41 38.12
CA PRO A 887 29.69 -13.21 38.70
C PRO A 887 30.10 -12.72 40.08
N ASP A 888 30.48 -13.67 40.94
CA ASP A 888 30.90 -13.45 42.32
C ASP A 888 32.38 -13.76 42.53
N LEU A 889 33.00 -13.11 43.53
CA LEU A 889 34.39 -13.38 43.93
C LEU A 889 34.46 -14.16 45.25
N ILE A 890 35.21 -15.26 45.25
CA ILE A 890 35.64 -15.97 46.46
C ILE A 890 37.07 -15.57 46.82
N ALA A 891 37.26 -15.15 48.06
CA ALA A 891 38.57 -14.78 48.60
C ALA A 891 38.90 -15.56 49.88
N ARG A 892 40.12 -16.08 49.99
CA ARG A 892 40.62 -16.72 51.22
C ARG A 892 41.72 -15.89 51.85
N ASP A 893 41.52 -15.54 53.12
CA ASP A 893 42.50 -14.83 53.92
C ASP A 893 43.68 -15.75 54.26
N THR A 894 44.89 -15.31 53.95
CA THR A 894 46.12 -16.11 54.09
C THR A 894 46.45 -16.42 55.55
N ALA A 895 46.21 -15.45 56.43
CA ALA A 895 46.62 -15.51 57.83
C ALA A 895 45.68 -16.40 58.66
N THR A 896 44.39 -16.38 58.35
CA THR A 896 43.34 -17.08 59.13
C THR A 896 42.74 -18.27 58.40
N GLY A 897 42.86 -18.33 57.07
CA GLY A 897 42.14 -19.29 56.23
C GLY A 897 40.65 -18.99 56.11
N THR A 898 40.17 -17.84 56.59
CA THR A 898 38.75 -17.47 56.47
C THR A 898 38.38 -17.24 55.01
N VAL A 899 37.24 -17.79 54.58
CA VAL A 899 36.73 -17.64 53.21
C VAL A 899 35.58 -16.66 53.20
N TYR A 900 35.66 -15.71 52.27
CA TYR A 900 34.67 -14.67 52.07
C TYR A 900 34.08 -14.73 50.66
N LEU A 901 32.78 -14.45 50.58
CA LEU A 901 32.07 -14.08 49.36
C LEU A 901 32.06 -12.57 49.20
N TYR A 902 32.33 -12.11 48.00
CA TYR A 902 32.13 -10.75 47.53
C TYR A 902 31.18 -10.82 46.35
N LYS A 903 29.95 -10.35 46.51
CA LYS A 903 28.95 -10.43 45.44
C LYS A 903 29.23 -9.41 44.36
N GLY A 904 28.96 -9.74 43.10
CA GLY A 904 28.83 -8.74 42.05
C GLY A 904 27.73 -7.73 42.38
N THR A 905 27.83 -6.49 41.89
CA THR A 905 26.79 -5.48 42.05
C THR A 905 26.38 -4.91 40.70
N SER A 906 25.16 -4.36 40.62
CA SER A 906 24.66 -3.68 39.42
C SER A 906 25.45 -2.45 38.99
N THR A 907 26.34 -1.96 39.84
CA THR A 907 27.22 -0.82 39.58
C THR A 907 28.60 -1.23 39.07
N GLY A 908 28.82 -2.51 38.76
CA GLY A 908 30.12 -3.02 38.31
C GLY A 908 31.18 -3.05 39.40
N LYS A 909 30.77 -3.28 40.66
CA LYS A 909 31.65 -3.37 41.83
C LYS A 909 31.38 -4.65 42.61
N LEU A 910 32.19 -4.87 43.66
CA LEU A 910 31.97 -5.96 44.61
C LEU A 910 31.29 -5.44 45.88
N SER A 911 30.40 -6.24 46.45
CA SER A 911 29.75 -5.97 47.73
C SER A 911 30.75 -5.97 48.90
N ALA A 912 30.28 -5.55 50.08
CA ALA A 912 30.99 -5.87 51.31
C ALA A 912 31.13 -7.41 51.47
N ARG A 913 32.25 -7.84 52.05
CA ARG A 913 32.58 -9.27 52.20
C ARG A 913 31.65 -9.97 53.18
N VAL A 914 31.14 -11.14 52.82
CA VAL A 914 30.35 -12.03 53.69
C VAL A 914 31.17 -13.25 54.04
N LYS A 915 31.30 -13.58 55.33
CA LYS A 915 32.04 -14.76 55.78
C LYS A 915 31.26 -16.03 55.42
N LEU A 916 31.88 -16.93 54.65
CA LEU A 916 31.31 -18.25 54.34
C LEU A 916 31.83 -19.33 55.28
N TYR A 917 33.15 -19.38 55.47
CA TYR A 917 33.79 -20.44 56.24
C TYR A 917 34.94 -19.94 57.12
N ALA A 918 35.14 -20.61 58.24
CA ALA A 918 36.33 -20.43 59.08
C ALA A 918 37.42 -21.43 58.69
N SER A 919 38.68 -20.98 58.70
CA SER A 919 39.88 -21.84 58.74
C SER A 919 40.02 -22.91 57.66
N TRP A 920 39.97 -22.53 56.38
CA TRP A 920 40.25 -23.39 55.22
C TRP A 920 41.75 -23.56 54.91
N LYS A 921 42.62 -23.54 55.92
CA LYS A 921 44.06 -23.80 55.78
C LYS A 921 44.40 -25.26 55.45
N THR A 922 43.44 -26.17 55.64
CA THR A 922 43.55 -27.59 55.33
C THR A 922 43.44 -27.87 53.83
N TYR A 923 42.86 -26.93 53.06
CA TYR A 923 42.82 -26.98 51.60
C TYR A 923 44.04 -26.28 51.01
N LYS A 924 44.77 -26.96 50.13
CA LYS A 924 45.90 -26.37 49.41
C LYS A 924 45.50 -25.72 48.09
N LYS A 925 44.34 -26.10 47.52
CA LYS A 925 43.74 -25.44 46.36
C LYS A 925 42.25 -25.21 46.61
N VAL A 926 41.77 -24.06 46.15
CA VAL A 926 40.36 -23.67 46.12
C VAL A 926 40.15 -23.00 44.77
N VAL A 927 39.27 -23.56 43.94
CA VAL A 927 39.14 -23.23 42.52
C VAL A 927 37.66 -23.08 42.19
N GLY A 928 37.27 -21.93 41.66
CA GLY A 928 35.98 -21.73 40.99
C GLY A 928 36.03 -22.38 39.62
N VAL A 929 34.97 -23.13 39.29
CA VAL A 929 34.97 -24.02 38.11
C VAL A 929 33.68 -23.93 37.31
N ASP A 930 33.02 -22.78 37.41
CA ASP A 930 31.74 -22.51 36.78
C ASP A 930 30.65 -23.53 37.20
N ASP A 931 29.59 -23.69 36.41
CA ASP A 931 28.50 -24.64 36.67
C ASP A 931 28.88 -26.09 36.29
N LEU A 932 29.07 -26.97 37.30
CA LEU A 932 29.41 -28.38 37.05
C LEU A 932 28.19 -29.29 36.90
N ASN A 933 26.98 -28.84 37.25
CA ASN A 933 25.77 -29.68 37.30
C ASN A 933 24.65 -29.24 36.33
N GLY A 934 24.85 -28.14 35.61
CA GLY A 934 23.91 -27.59 34.62
C GLY A 934 22.73 -26.83 35.21
N ASP A 935 22.81 -26.39 36.48
CA ASP A 935 21.76 -25.63 37.16
C ASP A 935 21.85 -24.10 36.99
N GLY A 936 22.91 -23.60 36.34
CA GLY A 936 23.18 -22.20 36.07
C GLY A 936 23.84 -21.44 37.23
N ILE A 937 24.25 -22.13 38.30
CA ILE A 937 24.90 -21.54 39.48
C ILE A 937 26.36 -21.99 39.55
N GLY A 938 27.23 -21.07 39.93
CA GLY A 938 28.67 -21.32 40.03
C GLY A 938 29.07 -22.28 41.16
N ASP A 939 30.00 -23.20 40.85
CA ASP A 939 30.49 -24.24 41.77
C ASP A 939 31.96 -24.08 42.15
N LEU A 940 32.33 -24.73 43.27
CA LEU A 940 33.69 -24.67 43.81
C LEU A 940 34.28 -26.06 44.02
N LEU A 941 35.57 -26.20 43.68
CA LEU A 941 36.39 -27.34 44.08
C LEU A 941 37.40 -26.93 45.15
N ALA A 942 37.60 -27.79 46.14
CA ALA A 942 38.64 -27.65 47.16
C ALA A 942 39.45 -28.94 47.27
N GLN A 943 40.77 -28.83 47.15
CA GLN A 943 41.69 -29.96 47.28
C GLN A 943 42.43 -29.88 48.60
N ASP A 944 42.34 -30.94 49.41
CA ASP A 944 43.05 -31.00 50.68
C ASP A 944 44.53 -31.38 50.52
N LYS A 945 45.28 -31.30 51.62
CA LYS A 945 46.71 -31.65 51.65
C LYS A 945 46.99 -33.13 51.34
N THR A 946 46.00 -34.02 51.52
CA THR A 946 46.08 -35.46 51.18
C THR A 946 45.71 -35.76 49.72
N ASN A 947 45.50 -34.73 48.89
CA ASN A 947 45.03 -34.84 47.51
C ASN A 947 43.59 -35.35 47.36
N THR A 948 42.76 -35.24 48.40
CA THR A 948 41.31 -35.48 48.23
C THR A 948 40.67 -34.23 47.63
N LEU A 949 39.95 -34.40 46.53
CA LEU A 949 39.20 -33.35 45.84
C LEU A 949 37.75 -33.38 46.31
N TYR A 950 37.28 -32.24 46.82
CA TYR A 950 35.89 -32.02 47.22
C TYR A 950 35.22 -31.02 46.31
N ARG A 951 33.94 -31.23 46.02
CA ARG A 951 33.05 -30.29 45.33
C ARG A 951 32.08 -29.67 46.31
N TYR A 952 31.77 -28.40 46.08
CA TYR A 952 30.76 -27.62 46.76
C TYR A 952 29.83 -27.05 45.68
N TYR A 953 28.57 -27.46 45.71
CA TYR A 953 27.58 -26.87 44.81
C TYR A 953 27.17 -25.48 45.30
N GLY A 954 27.08 -24.52 44.38
CA GLY A 954 26.44 -23.24 44.67
C GLY A 954 24.97 -23.43 45.03
N THR A 955 24.40 -22.51 45.81
CA THR A 955 22.98 -22.58 46.20
C THR A 955 22.10 -21.53 45.53
N GLY A 956 22.66 -20.64 44.71
CA GLY A 956 21.96 -19.47 44.16
C GLY A 956 21.46 -18.49 45.24
N LYS A 957 22.13 -18.48 46.40
CA LYS A 957 21.78 -17.63 47.57
C LYS A 957 23.01 -16.98 48.19
N GLY A 958 24.16 -17.07 47.53
CA GLY A 958 25.45 -16.59 48.02
C GLY A 958 26.04 -17.52 49.08
N SER A 959 25.81 -18.82 48.95
CA SER A 959 26.38 -19.85 49.83
C SER A 959 26.63 -21.14 49.03
N PHE A 960 27.27 -22.13 49.65
CA PHE A 960 27.45 -23.45 49.05
C PHE A 960 26.84 -24.55 49.90
N GLY A 961 26.40 -25.62 49.24
CA GLY A 961 25.95 -26.85 49.90
C GLY A 961 27.07 -27.62 50.58
N ALA A 962 26.71 -28.76 51.19
CA ALA A 962 27.67 -29.64 51.84
C ALA A 962 28.69 -30.21 50.85
N ARG A 963 29.96 -30.28 51.28
CA ARG A 963 31.04 -30.81 50.45
C ARG A 963 30.81 -32.27 50.08
N THR A 964 31.05 -32.62 48.82
CA THR A 964 31.03 -34.01 48.34
C THR A 964 32.43 -34.42 47.90
N LYS A 965 32.90 -35.60 48.33
CA LYS A 965 34.17 -36.15 47.85
C LYS A 965 34.01 -36.56 46.39
N VAL A 966 34.82 -35.98 45.49
CA VAL A 966 34.82 -36.33 44.06
C VAL A 966 35.87 -37.39 43.79
N PHE A 967 37.12 -37.17 44.24
CA PHE A 967 38.23 -38.09 44.03
C PHE A 967 39.16 -38.14 45.25
N ALA A 968 39.77 -39.30 45.49
CA ALA A 968 40.86 -39.48 46.45
C ALA A 968 42.22 -39.55 45.71
N GLY A 969 43.30 -39.06 46.32
CA GLY A 969 44.65 -39.11 45.72
C GLY A 969 44.78 -38.33 44.40
N TRP A 970 43.87 -37.41 44.11
CA TRP A 970 43.74 -36.76 42.82
C TRP A 970 44.79 -35.68 42.63
N GLY A 971 45.49 -35.70 41.49
CA GLY A 971 46.28 -34.56 41.04
C GLY A 971 47.45 -34.17 41.94
N GLY A 972 48.08 -35.12 42.63
CA GLY A 972 49.23 -34.86 43.50
C GLY A 972 50.43 -34.23 42.80
N SER A 973 50.57 -34.46 41.49
CA SER A 973 51.60 -33.85 40.64
C SER A 973 51.23 -32.48 40.09
N TYR A 974 49.99 -32.00 40.30
CA TYR A 974 49.54 -30.74 39.71
C TYR A 974 49.99 -29.54 40.52
N ASP A 975 50.67 -28.60 39.88
CA ASP A 975 51.01 -27.32 40.49
C ASP A 975 49.93 -26.26 40.23
N VAL A 976 49.21 -26.34 39.10
CA VAL A 976 48.10 -25.45 38.73
C VAL A 976 46.84 -26.25 38.37
N VAL A 977 45.68 -25.77 38.80
CA VAL A 977 44.34 -26.27 38.43
C VAL A 977 43.42 -25.06 38.30
N VAL A 978 42.72 -24.94 37.18
CA VAL A 978 41.76 -23.86 36.91
C VAL A 978 40.50 -24.42 36.23
N GLY A 979 39.37 -23.75 36.45
CA GLY A 979 38.20 -23.90 35.59
C GLY A 979 38.44 -23.11 34.31
N ALA A 980 38.24 -23.75 33.16
CA ALA A 980 38.54 -23.15 31.86
C ALA A 980 37.28 -22.84 31.04
N GLY A 981 36.08 -22.91 31.65
CA GLY A 981 34.82 -22.90 30.90
C GLY A 981 34.66 -24.18 30.06
N ASP A 982 33.73 -24.16 29.10
CA ASP A 982 33.57 -25.25 28.13
C ASP A 982 34.58 -25.13 27.00
N ILE A 983 35.63 -25.94 27.04
CA ILE A 983 36.65 -25.96 25.98
C ILE A 983 36.40 -27.08 24.96
N THR A 984 35.42 -27.95 25.21
CA THR A 984 35.06 -29.10 24.38
C THR A 984 33.85 -28.86 23.49
N GLY A 985 33.15 -27.74 23.67
CA GLY A 985 31.96 -27.34 22.92
C GLY A 985 30.73 -28.20 23.24
N ASP A 986 30.72 -28.91 24.36
CA ASP A 986 29.64 -29.81 24.78
C ASP A 986 28.67 -29.21 25.81
N GLY A 987 28.84 -27.91 26.09
CA GLY A 987 28.03 -27.11 26.99
C GLY A 987 28.32 -27.32 28.47
N LYS A 988 29.46 -27.93 28.84
CA LYS A 988 29.81 -28.24 30.23
C LYS A 988 31.18 -27.68 30.59
N ALA A 989 31.30 -27.16 31.80
CA ALA A 989 32.56 -26.62 32.29
C ALA A 989 33.64 -27.70 32.45
N ASP A 990 34.81 -27.42 31.88
CA ASP A 990 35.99 -28.29 31.88
C ASP A 990 37.06 -27.80 32.87
N LEU A 991 37.94 -28.72 33.27
CA LEU A 991 39.15 -28.38 34.04
C LEU A 991 40.40 -28.43 33.19
N VAL A 992 41.30 -27.51 33.49
CA VAL A 992 42.67 -27.55 33.00
C VAL A 992 43.64 -27.62 34.17
N ALA A 993 44.55 -28.59 34.10
CA ALA A 993 45.57 -28.81 35.11
C ALA A 993 46.95 -28.86 34.49
N ARG A 994 47.94 -28.30 35.17
CA ARG A 994 49.35 -28.41 34.82
C ARG A 994 50.09 -29.22 35.88
N ASP A 995 50.94 -30.15 35.45
CA ASP A 995 51.86 -30.84 36.34
C ASP A 995 53.20 -30.11 36.52
N THR A 996 53.97 -30.51 37.53
CA THR A 996 55.29 -29.93 37.82
C THR A 996 56.32 -30.12 36.69
N ALA A 997 56.08 -31.00 35.73
CA ALA A 997 56.90 -31.18 34.53
C ALA A 997 56.46 -30.29 33.35
N GLY A 998 55.39 -29.50 33.52
CA GLY A 998 54.86 -28.61 32.49
C GLY A 998 53.98 -29.29 31.46
N ASN A 999 53.45 -30.49 31.74
CA ASN A 999 52.40 -31.09 30.92
C ASN A 999 51.04 -30.48 31.27
N LEU A 1000 50.26 -30.16 30.25
CA LEU A 1000 48.90 -29.64 30.38
C LEU A 1000 47.89 -30.76 30.15
N TYR A 1001 46.92 -30.88 31.04
CA TYR A 1001 45.85 -31.87 30.96
C TYR A 1001 44.48 -31.18 31.00
N ARG A 1002 43.56 -31.65 30.18
CA ARG A 1002 42.13 -31.37 30.27
C ARG A 1002 41.43 -32.49 31.04
N GLN A 1003 40.42 -32.17 31.84
CA GLN A 1003 39.42 -33.14 32.28
C GLN A 1003 38.04 -32.64 31.91
N ASN A 1004 37.30 -33.45 31.13
CA ASN A 1004 36.00 -33.03 30.63
C ASN A 1004 34.98 -32.97 31.77
N GLY A 1005 34.18 -31.91 31.81
CA GLY A 1005 33.00 -31.87 32.64
C GLY A 1005 31.99 -32.97 32.25
N THR A 1006 31.37 -33.59 33.25
CA THR A 1006 30.25 -34.52 32.99
C THR A 1006 28.89 -33.83 33.01
N GLY A 1007 28.83 -32.57 33.45
CA GLY A 1007 27.57 -31.84 33.68
C GLY A 1007 26.74 -32.43 34.83
N LYS A 1008 27.36 -33.31 35.65
CA LYS A 1008 26.75 -34.00 36.79
C LYS A 1008 27.62 -33.87 38.04
N GLY A 1009 28.44 -32.82 38.11
CA GLY A 1009 29.34 -32.53 39.22
C GLY A 1009 30.61 -33.38 39.31
N SER A 1010 31.02 -34.04 38.22
CA SER A 1010 32.27 -34.82 38.17
C SER A 1010 32.98 -34.63 36.83
N PHE A 1011 34.16 -35.24 36.68
CA PHE A 1011 35.00 -35.13 35.49
C PHE A 1011 35.35 -36.50 34.91
N ALA A 1012 35.54 -36.54 33.58
CA ALA A 1012 36.08 -37.71 32.89
C ALA A 1012 37.60 -37.87 33.16
N ALA A 1013 38.17 -38.97 32.68
CA ALA A 1013 39.61 -39.21 32.76
C ALA A 1013 40.41 -38.08 32.10
N ARG A 1014 41.57 -37.73 32.70
CA ARG A 1014 42.44 -36.68 32.17
C ARG A 1014 42.98 -37.02 30.78
N VAL A 1015 43.05 -36.02 29.92
CA VAL A 1015 43.67 -36.10 28.59
C VAL A 1015 44.82 -35.11 28.55
N LYS A 1016 46.02 -35.57 28.17
CA LYS A 1016 47.16 -34.66 27.96
C LYS A 1016 46.94 -33.85 26.69
N ILE A 1017 46.91 -32.53 26.80
CA ILE A 1017 46.62 -31.60 25.69
C ILE A 1017 47.80 -30.69 25.35
N GLY A 1018 48.90 -30.76 26.10
CA GLY A 1018 50.11 -29.98 25.80
C GLY A 1018 51.32 -30.37 26.66
N SER A 1019 52.50 -29.90 26.24
CA SER A 1019 53.78 -29.99 26.96
C SER A 1019 54.51 -28.64 26.91
N GLY A 1020 55.51 -28.41 27.76
CA GLY A 1020 56.30 -27.15 27.74
C GLY A 1020 55.65 -25.98 28.47
N TRP A 1021 54.55 -26.21 29.21
CA TRP A 1021 53.77 -25.15 29.86
C TRP A 1021 54.40 -24.61 31.16
N GLN A 1022 55.58 -25.09 31.56
CA GLN A 1022 56.41 -24.49 32.61
C GLN A 1022 56.97 -23.12 32.21
N GLY A 1023 56.95 -22.76 30.91
CA GLY A 1023 57.28 -21.41 30.45
C GLY A 1023 56.29 -20.33 30.92
N TYR A 1024 55.06 -20.73 31.28
CA TYR A 1024 54.10 -19.85 31.95
C TYR A 1024 54.30 -19.89 33.46
N ARG A 1025 54.38 -18.73 34.10
CA ARG A 1025 54.46 -18.64 35.56
C ARG A 1025 53.13 -19.00 36.20
N ARG A 1026 52.01 -18.60 35.60
CA ARG A 1026 50.63 -18.86 36.06
C ARG A 1026 49.71 -19.14 34.88
N LEU A 1027 48.69 -19.96 35.15
CA LEU A 1027 47.51 -20.14 34.31
C LEU A 1027 46.31 -19.76 35.19
N PHE A 1028 45.33 -19.08 34.61
CA PHE A 1028 44.12 -18.63 35.30
C PHE A 1028 42.88 -19.00 34.51
#